data_AF-A0A094GGM0-F1
#
_entry.id   AF-A0A094GGM0-F1
#
_cell.length_a   1.000
_cell.length_b   1.000
_cell.length_c   1.000
_cell.angle_alpha   90.00
_cell.angle_beta   90.00
_cell.angle_gamma   90.00
#
_symmetry.space_group_name_H-M   'P 1'
#
loop_
_entity.id
_entity.type
_entity.pdbx_description
1 polymer ?
#
loop_
_entity_poly.entity_id
_entity_poly.type
_entity_poly.pdbx_seq_one_letter_code
_entity_poly.pdbx_strand_id
1 'polypeptide(L)'
;MFVHQSSTRRKACVTCAQAKRRCDLRFPRCSRCMDRGFDCEYAIPPKSTAGSRDQSIDQSLTWASPRTNEQSVQDTVLMRLPVYDALEIDISTKYDLFYINSFPYPERATIRQEQVDFCILQFKDIILQLVHQNRAPFIHHDSYLDRPPVAYQDLLGISAMYYQKTPQNQSITFSMLDSRIASLVRSSKSSMWSTKDYLLGVQAMIIYQIIRLFDGNIRQRANAEAQFGILETWASQLHSTSNIYYNQSDSESPYQRWIFIESARRTVTMAIMVQAIYSILKDGFCTSVPQMTTLPVSVNGAPWDATEDTWWETTFGLGGELITYQDFLTQWNGGQALYAGTYESILLGASSKKPPPTSKMSLSYQINIIDPLHSHLSPNLLSNLSIKESPIPSPGPNSVLIRIRAVSLNFRDLLCLADSPLYPTRTPPGLIPCSDGAGEIVSVGPGSKWTDSIGDAVIVLMNRDWIDGDVDVVSMENNLGSGTSNGTLTQYMVVQDPWVIRAPKNLSFEEAAALPGAAGTAMNVLQSVSVGKRTTVVTQGTGGVSCAVIQYAAALGARVIATSSTDEKLQIAKKLGASELINYNTTPDWAEEVLRLTHGKGVDLVCDVGGSGTLEQSVKALRQGGTACLVGFLTAPKPVDILMSLITEAKTLKGILVYSKAMLSRVVALTEEHDIHPYLGKVYNWEDAPQAFEQMRQQNTVGKIAIKV
;
A
#
# COMPACT_ATOMS: atom_id res chain seq x y z
N MET A 1 -21.03 30.33 -33.76
CA MET A 1 -20.76 30.12 -32.33
C MET A 1 -20.87 28.62 -32.07
N PHE A 2 -19.73 27.96 -31.88
CA PHE A 2 -19.64 26.49 -31.77
C PHE A 2 -20.23 26.02 -30.44
N VAL A 3 -21.29 25.20 -30.50
CA VAL A 3 -21.83 24.51 -29.33
C VAL A 3 -21.21 23.13 -29.27
N HIS A 4 -20.35 22.93 -28.27
CA HIS A 4 -19.79 21.64 -27.90
C HIS A 4 -20.94 20.73 -27.41
N GLN A 5 -21.34 19.72 -28.19
CA GLN A 5 -22.35 18.73 -27.79
C GLN A 5 -21.67 17.50 -27.17
N SER A 6 -22.01 17.19 -25.91
CA SER A 6 -21.48 16.06 -25.13
C SER A 6 -21.93 14.70 -25.65
N SER A 7 -21.04 13.71 -25.69
CA SER A 7 -21.23 12.38 -26.30
C SER A 7 -21.82 11.28 -25.38
N THR A 8 -22.64 11.59 -24.37
CA THR A 8 -23.03 10.59 -23.34
C THR A 8 -24.53 10.42 -23.04
N ARG A 9 -25.46 10.89 -23.88
CA ARG A 9 -26.90 10.55 -23.75
C ARG A 9 -27.44 9.83 -24.99
N ARG A 10 -27.68 8.51 -24.88
CA ARG A 10 -28.28 7.68 -25.94
C ARG A 10 -29.69 8.21 -26.26
N LYS A 11 -29.93 8.63 -27.51
CA LYS A 11 -31.24 9.10 -28.00
C LYS A 11 -32.11 7.92 -28.43
N ALA A 12 -33.43 8.12 -28.49
CA ALA A 12 -34.38 7.13 -28.99
C ALA A 12 -33.97 6.57 -30.37
N CYS A 13 -34.28 5.30 -30.66
CA CYS A 13 -34.04 4.74 -32.00
C CYS A 13 -34.84 5.50 -33.07
N VAL A 14 -34.34 5.50 -34.30
CA VAL A 14 -34.89 6.26 -35.45
C VAL A 14 -36.38 5.97 -35.63
N THR A 15 -36.76 4.70 -35.57
CA THR A 15 -38.14 4.24 -35.76
C THR A 15 -39.09 4.66 -34.64
N CYS A 16 -38.60 4.76 -33.40
CA CYS A 16 -39.40 5.32 -32.31
C CYS A 16 -39.47 6.85 -32.40
N ALA A 17 -38.36 7.51 -32.78
CA ALA A 17 -38.29 8.96 -32.93
C ALA A 17 -39.22 9.48 -34.04
N GLN A 18 -39.19 8.87 -35.23
CA GLN A 18 -40.06 9.23 -36.37
C GLN A 18 -41.54 9.02 -36.05
N ALA A 19 -41.86 7.95 -35.34
CA ALA A 19 -43.23 7.67 -34.91
C ALA A 19 -43.66 8.48 -33.67
N LYS A 20 -42.82 9.38 -33.14
CA LYS A 20 -43.03 10.16 -31.90
C LYS A 20 -43.40 9.29 -30.68
N ARG A 21 -42.73 8.15 -30.52
CA ARG A 21 -42.95 7.18 -29.43
C ARG A 21 -41.75 7.13 -28.47
N ARG A 22 -42.02 6.81 -27.21
CA ARG A 22 -40.98 6.56 -26.19
C ARG A 22 -40.22 5.27 -26.50
N CYS A 23 -38.89 5.34 -26.53
CA CYS A 23 -37.95 4.24 -26.73
C CYS A 23 -37.31 3.88 -25.37
N ASP A 24 -37.12 2.58 -25.11
CA ASP A 24 -36.50 2.06 -23.87
C ASP A 24 -34.98 1.87 -23.99
N LEU A 25 -34.38 2.25 -25.13
CA LEU A 25 -32.93 2.33 -25.36
C LEU A 25 -32.15 0.99 -25.27
N ARG A 26 -32.85 -0.15 -25.28
CA ARG A 26 -32.22 -1.47 -25.38
C ARG A 26 -31.55 -1.66 -26.74
N PHE A 27 -30.36 -2.26 -26.75
CA PHE A 27 -29.56 -2.55 -27.93
C PHE A 27 -29.42 -4.08 -28.07
N PRO A 28 -29.47 -4.68 -29.27
CA PRO A 28 -29.53 -4.04 -30.58
C PRO A 28 -30.90 -3.46 -30.97
N ARG A 29 -32.01 -3.93 -30.38
CA ARG A 29 -33.37 -3.44 -30.66
C ARG A 29 -34.11 -3.06 -29.37
N CYS A 30 -34.90 -2.00 -29.43
CA CYS A 30 -35.80 -1.57 -28.35
C CYS A 30 -36.97 -2.58 -28.21
N SER A 31 -37.49 -2.81 -27.00
CA SER A 31 -38.50 -3.86 -26.79
C SER A 31 -39.76 -3.63 -27.65
N ARG A 32 -40.16 -2.36 -27.84
CA ARG A 32 -41.31 -2.02 -28.70
C ARG A 32 -41.12 -2.32 -30.18
N CYS A 33 -39.93 -2.08 -30.71
CA CYS A 33 -39.64 -2.41 -32.10
C CYS A 33 -39.60 -3.93 -32.29
N MET A 34 -39.13 -4.67 -31.28
CA MET A 34 -39.16 -6.13 -31.26
C MET A 34 -40.61 -6.65 -31.26
N ASP A 35 -41.46 -6.18 -30.34
CA ASP A 35 -42.86 -6.64 -30.21
C ASP A 35 -43.69 -6.36 -31.46
N ARG A 36 -43.39 -5.28 -32.19
CA ARG A 36 -44.13 -4.87 -33.39
C ARG A 36 -43.46 -5.28 -34.70
N GLY A 37 -42.36 -6.01 -34.65
CA GLY A 37 -41.62 -6.44 -35.84
C GLY A 37 -41.04 -5.30 -36.68
N PHE A 38 -40.77 -4.14 -36.08
CA PHE A 38 -40.18 -3.00 -36.80
C PHE A 38 -38.66 -3.02 -36.73
N ASP A 39 -38.00 -2.59 -37.81
CA ASP A 39 -36.55 -2.37 -37.78
C ASP A 39 -36.17 -1.25 -36.81
N CYS A 40 -35.19 -1.54 -35.96
CA CYS A 40 -34.80 -0.70 -34.83
C CYS A 40 -33.36 -0.29 -35.01
N GLU A 41 -33.15 0.98 -35.35
CA GLU A 41 -31.82 1.49 -35.64
C GLU A 41 -31.50 2.68 -34.73
N TYR A 42 -30.32 2.67 -34.10
CA TYR A 42 -29.84 3.79 -33.30
C TYR A 42 -28.82 4.57 -34.13
N ALA A 43 -29.00 5.89 -34.22
CA ALA A 43 -28.10 6.77 -34.97
C ALA A 43 -26.64 6.75 -34.49
N ILE A 44 -26.39 6.29 -33.25
CA ILE A 44 -25.05 6.09 -32.70
C ILE A 44 -25.03 4.71 -32.01
N PRO A 45 -24.46 3.67 -32.65
CA PRO A 45 -24.27 2.36 -32.01
C PRO A 45 -23.21 2.46 -30.88
N PRO A 46 -23.32 1.65 -29.81
CA PRO A 46 -22.33 1.63 -28.74
C PRO A 46 -20.96 1.16 -29.25
N LYS A 47 -19.87 1.76 -28.73
CA LYS A 47 -18.52 1.18 -28.84
C LYS A 47 -18.53 -0.20 -28.14
N SER A 48 -18.11 -1.24 -28.85
CA SER A 48 -18.20 -2.63 -28.38
C SER A 48 -17.30 -2.90 -27.18
N THR A 49 -17.89 -3.01 -25.99
CA THR A 49 -17.33 -3.77 -24.88
C THR A 49 -17.85 -5.20 -24.97
N ALA A 50 -16.92 -6.16 -25.10
CA ALA A 50 -17.04 -7.61 -24.92
C ALA A 50 -18.46 -8.23 -24.83
N GLY A 51 -18.81 -9.03 -25.83
CA GLY A 51 -20.06 -9.78 -25.89
C GLY A 51 -20.19 -10.84 -24.79
N SER A 52 -21.36 -10.84 -24.16
CA SER A 52 -21.83 -11.89 -23.27
C SER A 52 -22.39 -13.09 -24.04
N ARG A 53 -22.13 -14.26 -23.46
CA ARG A 53 -22.72 -15.59 -23.67
C ARG A 53 -24.19 -15.59 -24.12
N ASP A 54 -24.51 -16.45 -25.09
CA ASP A 54 -25.64 -17.35 -24.98
C ASP A 54 -25.40 -18.68 -25.72
N GLN A 55 -25.99 -19.74 -25.17
CA GLN A 55 -25.75 -21.15 -25.48
C GLN A 55 -26.42 -21.60 -26.79
N SER A 56 -25.71 -22.36 -27.62
CA SER A 56 -26.26 -23.55 -28.29
C SER A 56 -25.14 -24.52 -28.67
N ILE A 57 -25.40 -25.80 -28.38
CA ILE A 57 -24.57 -26.95 -28.72
C ILE A 57 -24.90 -27.32 -30.17
N ASP A 58 -23.91 -27.36 -31.08
CA ASP A 58 -23.75 -28.51 -31.96
C ASP A 58 -22.35 -28.59 -32.60
N GLN A 59 -22.04 -29.79 -33.03
CA GLN A 59 -20.77 -30.44 -33.32
C GLN A 59 -19.98 -29.88 -34.52
N SER A 60 -18.71 -30.29 -34.56
CA SER A 60 -17.80 -30.33 -35.71
C SER A 60 -17.04 -29.04 -36.05
N LEU A 61 -15.86 -28.86 -35.43
CA LEU A 61 -14.84 -27.95 -35.95
C LEU A 61 -13.44 -28.56 -35.76
N THR A 62 -13.02 -29.34 -36.76
CA THR A 62 -11.62 -29.45 -37.19
C THR A 62 -11.23 -28.12 -37.83
N TRP A 63 -10.23 -27.42 -37.31
CA TRP A 63 -9.66 -26.26 -38.01
C TRP A 63 -8.14 -26.35 -38.08
N ALA A 64 -7.69 -26.60 -39.31
CA ALA A 64 -6.37 -26.29 -39.80
C ALA A 64 -6.12 -24.77 -39.75
N SER A 65 -4.89 -24.39 -39.48
CA SER A 65 -4.40 -23.01 -39.53
C SER A 65 -4.56 -22.36 -40.91
N PRO A 66 -4.83 -21.04 -40.96
CA PRO A 66 -4.40 -20.22 -42.07
C PRO A 66 -3.24 -19.30 -41.68
N ARG A 67 -2.39 -19.10 -42.68
CA ARG A 67 -1.09 -18.46 -42.68
C ARG A 67 -1.13 -16.96 -42.38
N THR A 68 -0.03 -16.54 -41.78
CA THR A 68 0.61 -15.22 -41.78
C THR A 68 0.23 -14.30 -42.94
N ASN A 69 -0.04 -13.03 -42.61
CA ASN A 69 0.28 -11.92 -43.49
C ASN A 69 1.11 -10.91 -42.68
N GLU A 70 2.36 -10.73 -43.09
CA GLU A 70 3.33 -9.81 -42.53
C GLU A 70 2.91 -8.36 -42.80
N GLN A 71 2.99 -7.50 -41.79
CA GLN A 71 3.22 -6.07 -42.00
C GLN A 71 4.00 -5.50 -40.83
N SER A 72 5.13 -4.89 -41.18
CA SER A 72 6.14 -4.29 -40.32
C SER A 72 5.61 -3.13 -39.47
N VAL A 73 5.83 -3.18 -38.17
CA VAL A 73 5.74 -2.00 -37.29
C VAL A 73 7.16 -1.54 -36.99
N GLN A 74 7.45 -0.33 -37.42
CA GLN A 74 8.72 0.38 -37.26
C GLN A 74 8.97 0.78 -35.80
N ASP A 75 10.22 0.59 -35.39
CA ASP A 75 11.00 1.20 -34.31
C ASP A 75 10.28 2.12 -33.33
N THR A 76 10.07 1.60 -32.11
CA THR A 76 9.93 2.43 -30.91
C THR A 76 11.17 2.21 -30.04
N VAL A 77 11.83 3.33 -29.75
CA VAL A 77 13.12 3.47 -29.05
C VAL A 77 13.20 2.63 -27.78
N LEU A 78 14.14 1.67 -27.75
CA LEU A 78 14.57 0.94 -26.57
C LEU A 78 15.25 1.91 -25.58
N MET A 79 14.59 2.22 -24.47
CA MET A 79 15.32 2.73 -23.30
C MET A 79 16.18 1.58 -22.74
N ARG A 80 17.50 1.71 -22.85
CA ARG A 80 18.45 0.84 -22.16
C ARG A 80 18.26 0.99 -20.66
N LEU A 81 17.86 -0.08 -19.99
CA LEU A 81 17.98 -0.24 -18.54
C LEU A 81 19.48 -0.38 -18.19
N PRO A 82 19.94 0.14 -17.04
CA PRO A 82 21.33 -0.01 -16.64
C PRO A 82 21.63 -1.49 -16.38
N VAL A 83 22.70 -1.96 -17.02
CA VAL A 83 23.38 -3.22 -16.73
C VAL A 83 23.82 -3.15 -15.27
N TYR A 84 23.39 -4.12 -14.45
CA TYR A 84 23.92 -4.30 -13.10
C TYR A 84 25.38 -4.73 -13.25
N ASP A 85 26.31 -3.84 -12.91
CA ASP A 85 27.69 -4.22 -12.67
C ASP A 85 27.72 -5.22 -11.50
N ALA A 86 28.30 -6.38 -11.75
CA ALA A 86 28.57 -7.39 -10.75
C ALA A 86 29.53 -6.80 -9.70
N LEU A 87 28.95 -6.37 -8.59
CA LEU A 87 29.70 -6.06 -7.37
C LEU A 87 30.30 -7.36 -6.84
N GLU A 88 31.62 -7.51 -7.00
CA GLU A 88 32.42 -8.45 -6.22
C GLU A 88 32.18 -8.14 -4.73
N ILE A 89 31.41 -8.99 -4.04
CA ILE A 89 31.17 -8.87 -2.60
C ILE A 89 31.59 -10.19 -1.97
N ASP A 90 32.53 -10.11 -1.04
CA ASP A 90 32.97 -11.20 -0.18
C ASP A 90 31.84 -11.59 0.79
N ILE A 91 31.12 -12.66 0.42
CA ILE A 91 29.91 -13.17 1.10
C ILE A 91 30.25 -13.92 2.41
N SER A 92 31.52 -14.28 2.63
CA SER A 92 31.96 -15.18 3.71
C SER A 92 31.75 -14.65 5.15
N THR A 93 31.57 -13.34 5.31
CA THR A 93 31.48 -12.70 6.64
C THR A 93 30.04 -12.48 7.14
N LYS A 94 29.00 -12.80 6.35
CA LYS A 94 27.64 -12.25 6.54
C LYS A 94 26.49 -13.23 6.81
N TYR A 95 26.71 -14.55 7.02
CA TYR A 95 25.64 -15.55 7.26
C TYR A 95 25.93 -16.50 8.43
N ASP A 96 24.93 -16.85 9.25
CA ASP A 96 25.05 -17.81 10.37
C ASP A 96 24.44 -19.13 9.88
N LEU A 97 25.33 -20.05 9.51
CA LEU A 97 25.02 -21.18 8.66
C LEU A 97 24.70 -22.40 9.53
N PHE A 98 23.59 -23.10 9.23
CA PHE A 98 23.34 -24.42 9.78
C PHE A 98 22.90 -25.38 8.67
N TYR A 99 23.48 -26.57 8.73
CA TYR A 99 23.47 -27.53 7.64
C TYR A 99 22.31 -28.50 7.77
N ILE A 100 21.64 -28.77 6.66
CA ILE A 100 20.65 -29.85 6.62
C ILE A 100 21.32 -31.23 6.85
N ASN A 101 22.66 -31.34 6.66
CA ASN A 101 23.38 -32.63 6.68
C ASN A 101 24.71 -32.69 7.46
N SER A 102 25.00 -31.81 8.41
CA SER A 102 26.17 -32.05 9.25
C SER A 102 25.79 -33.00 10.37
N PHE A 103 25.93 -34.31 10.16
CA PHE A 103 26.38 -35.33 11.14
C PHE A 103 26.20 -36.74 10.54
N PRO A 104 27.07 -37.72 10.90
CA PRO A 104 26.93 -39.09 10.45
C PRO A 104 25.61 -39.68 10.98
N TYR A 105 24.89 -40.38 10.11
CA TYR A 105 23.65 -41.10 10.40
C TYR A 105 23.73 -41.91 11.70
N PRO A 106 22.68 -42.02 12.55
CA PRO A 106 21.36 -41.40 12.48
C PRO A 106 21.09 -40.47 13.69
N GLU A 107 20.83 -39.19 13.49
CA GLU A 107 19.94 -38.44 14.38
C GLU A 107 19.46 -37.14 13.73
N ARG A 108 18.25 -36.72 14.12
CA ARG A 108 17.37 -35.72 13.49
C ARG A 108 18.08 -34.39 13.23
N ALA A 109 18.32 -34.04 11.96
CA ALA A 109 18.71 -32.69 11.59
C ALA A 109 17.51 -31.74 11.82
N THR A 110 17.61 -30.90 12.84
CA THR A 110 16.65 -29.83 13.13
C THR A 110 17.16 -28.54 12.51
N ILE A 111 16.49 -28.06 11.46
CA ILE A 111 16.71 -26.70 10.95
C ILE A 111 16.18 -25.71 11.99
N ARG A 112 16.89 -24.60 12.25
CA ARG A 112 16.39 -23.56 13.15
C ARG A 112 15.10 -22.95 12.58
N GLN A 113 14.14 -22.61 13.43
CA GLN A 113 12.86 -22.03 12.98
C GLN A 113 13.07 -20.82 12.05
N GLU A 114 14.05 -19.96 12.34
CA GLU A 114 14.38 -18.79 11.52
C GLU A 114 14.75 -19.13 10.07
N GLN A 115 15.40 -20.27 9.86
CA GLN A 115 15.80 -20.74 8.53
C GLN A 115 14.61 -21.41 7.80
N VAL A 116 13.74 -22.10 8.56
CA VAL A 116 12.46 -22.60 8.04
C VAL A 116 11.62 -21.42 7.55
N ASP A 117 11.48 -20.38 8.36
CA ASP A 117 10.75 -19.16 8.03
C ASP A 117 11.36 -18.45 6.83
N PHE A 118 12.70 -18.36 6.75
CA PHE A 118 13.40 -17.85 5.57
C PHE A 118 13.03 -18.63 4.31
N CYS A 119 13.13 -19.95 4.32
CA CYS A 119 12.78 -20.79 3.16
C CYS A 119 11.30 -20.61 2.76
N ILE A 120 10.39 -20.51 3.73
CA ILE A 120 8.97 -20.24 3.46
C ILE A 120 8.77 -18.88 2.79
N LEU A 121 9.48 -17.85 3.24
CA LEU A 121 9.44 -16.52 2.63
C LEU A 121 10.00 -16.55 1.20
N GLN A 122 11.13 -17.23 0.98
CA GLN A 122 11.69 -17.40 -0.35
C GLN A 122 10.73 -18.16 -1.28
N PHE A 123 10.06 -19.22 -0.81
CA PHE A 123 9.06 -19.92 -1.60
C PHE A 123 7.89 -19.02 -2.03
N LYS A 124 7.45 -18.10 -1.16
CA LYS A 124 6.43 -17.10 -1.54
C LYS A 124 6.97 -16.12 -2.57
N ASP A 125 8.22 -15.68 -2.43
CA ASP A 125 8.88 -14.77 -3.37
C ASP A 125 9.07 -15.38 -4.77
N ILE A 126 9.30 -16.70 -4.86
CA ILE A 126 9.35 -17.42 -6.15
C ILE A 126 8.12 -17.13 -7.02
N ILE A 127 6.93 -17.07 -6.40
CA ILE A 127 5.67 -16.80 -7.12
C ILE A 127 5.66 -15.36 -7.65
N LEU A 128 6.22 -14.41 -6.90
CA LEU A 128 6.35 -13.01 -7.30
C LEU A 128 7.31 -12.85 -8.47
N GLN A 129 8.47 -13.50 -8.40
CA GLN A 129 9.46 -13.49 -9.49
C GLN A 129 8.83 -14.03 -10.79
N LEU A 130 8.04 -15.11 -10.68
CA LEU A 130 7.38 -15.69 -11.84
C LEU A 130 6.38 -14.73 -12.49
N VAL A 131 5.54 -14.05 -11.68
CA VAL A 131 4.52 -13.10 -12.20
C VAL A 131 5.15 -11.83 -12.76
N HIS A 132 6.20 -11.31 -12.13
CA HIS A 132 6.78 -10.02 -12.51
C HIS A 132 7.89 -10.10 -13.55
N GLN A 133 8.64 -11.20 -13.58
CA GLN A 133 9.86 -11.33 -14.37
C GLN A 133 9.81 -12.51 -15.35
N ASN A 134 8.70 -13.26 -15.39
CA ASN A 134 8.57 -14.49 -16.19
C ASN A 134 9.72 -15.49 -15.93
N ARG A 135 10.21 -15.56 -14.69
CA ARG A 135 11.27 -16.47 -14.28
C ARG A 135 11.13 -16.85 -12.82
N ALA A 136 11.71 -17.98 -12.45
CA ALA A 136 11.82 -18.46 -11.09
C ALA A 136 13.19 -19.14 -10.89
N PRO A 137 13.61 -19.41 -9.65
CA PRO A 137 14.91 -20.06 -9.39
C PRO A 137 15.11 -21.42 -10.08
N PHE A 138 14.04 -22.03 -10.59
CA PHE A 138 14.04 -23.29 -11.34
C PHE A 138 13.24 -23.22 -12.66
N ILE A 139 12.82 -22.01 -13.09
CA ILE A 139 12.19 -21.73 -14.39
C ILE A 139 12.99 -20.61 -15.06
N HIS A 140 13.77 -20.94 -16.08
CA HIS A 140 14.64 -19.97 -16.74
C HIS A 140 13.85 -18.93 -17.53
N HIS A 141 14.32 -17.69 -17.64
CA HIS A 141 13.61 -16.61 -18.35
C HIS A 141 13.45 -16.87 -19.86
N ASP A 142 14.38 -17.60 -20.46
CA ASP A 142 14.30 -18.03 -21.86
C ASP A 142 13.37 -19.22 -22.07
N SER A 143 12.82 -19.81 -21.00
CA SER A 143 11.86 -20.90 -21.11
C SER A 143 10.49 -20.37 -21.53
N TYR A 144 9.88 -21.02 -22.52
CA TYR A 144 8.47 -20.85 -22.92
C TYR A 144 8.08 -19.49 -23.56
N LEU A 145 9.05 -18.70 -24.08
CA LEU A 145 8.81 -17.37 -24.64
C LEU A 145 7.94 -17.34 -25.91
N ASP A 146 8.20 -18.22 -26.90
CA ASP A 146 7.56 -18.11 -28.22
C ASP A 146 6.09 -18.56 -28.23
N ARG A 147 5.83 -19.74 -27.66
CA ARG A 147 4.49 -20.37 -27.60
C ARG A 147 4.34 -21.08 -26.25
N PRO A 148 3.92 -20.36 -25.20
CA PRO A 148 3.81 -20.95 -23.87
C PRO A 148 2.76 -22.08 -23.88
N PRO A 149 3.09 -23.30 -23.44
CA PRO A 149 2.12 -24.38 -23.34
C PRO A 149 0.97 -24.01 -22.40
N VAL A 150 -0.20 -24.61 -22.60
CA VAL A 150 -1.41 -24.31 -21.80
C VAL A 150 -1.16 -24.44 -20.30
N ALA A 151 -0.41 -25.46 -19.88
CA ALA A 151 -0.08 -25.65 -18.47
C ALA A 151 0.78 -24.52 -17.88
N TYR A 152 1.64 -23.88 -18.70
CA TYR A 152 2.42 -22.72 -18.29
C TYR A 152 1.55 -21.45 -18.21
N GLN A 153 0.63 -21.28 -19.17
CA GLN A 153 -0.36 -20.18 -19.12
C GLN A 153 -1.25 -20.29 -17.88
N ASP A 154 -1.71 -21.50 -17.56
CA ASP A 154 -2.49 -21.78 -16.35
C ASP A 154 -1.68 -21.49 -15.08
N LEU A 155 -0.41 -21.88 -15.06
CA LEU A 155 0.51 -21.59 -13.96
C LEU A 155 0.64 -20.08 -13.71
N LEU A 156 0.89 -19.29 -14.76
CA LEU A 156 0.97 -17.83 -14.66
C LEU A 156 -0.35 -17.22 -14.19
N GLY A 157 -1.48 -17.67 -14.76
CA GLY A 157 -2.81 -17.17 -14.40
C GLY A 157 -3.15 -17.43 -12.93
N ILE A 158 -2.91 -18.64 -12.44
CA ILE A 158 -3.11 -18.99 -11.03
C ILE A 158 -2.18 -18.20 -10.11
N SER A 159 -0.91 -18.03 -10.50
CA SER A 159 0.07 -17.27 -9.72
C SER A 159 -0.33 -15.79 -9.59
N ALA A 160 -0.81 -15.17 -10.68
CA ALA A 160 -1.30 -13.80 -10.68
C ALA A 160 -2.59 -13.64 -9.85
N MET A 161 -3.53 -14.58 -9.95
CA MET A 161 -4.74 -14.58 -9.12
C MET A 161 -4.42 -14.76 -7.64
N TYR A 162 -3.49 -15.65 -7.32
CA TYR A 162 -3.01 -15.86 -5.96
C TYR A 162 -2.40 -14.58 -5.38
N TYR A 163 -1.62 -13.84 -6.17
CA TYR A 163 -1.04 -12.58 -5.74
C TYR A 163 -2.08 -11.49 -5.47
N GLN A 164 -3.16 -11.45 -6.24
CA GLN A 164 -4.28 -10.50 -6.07
C GLN A 164 -5.38 -11.03 -5.14
N LYS A 165 -5.09 -12.08 -4.36
CA LYS A 165 -6.05 -12.71 -3.47
C LYS A 165 -6.50 -11.75 -2.37
N THR A 166 -7.81 -11.60 -2.22
CA THR A 166 -8.48 -10.89 -1.13
C THR A 166 -9.35 -11.88 -0.34
N PRO A 167 -9.82 -11.52 0.87
CA PRO A 167 -10.77 -12.37 1.61
C PRO A 167 -12.02 -12.72 0.79
N GLN A 168 -12.47 -11.84 -0.11
CA GLN A 168 -13.67 -12.02 -0.92
C GLN A 168 -13.47 -13.00 -2.08
N ASN A 169 -12.27 -13.08 -2.67
CA ASN A 169 -11.99 -13.93 -3.82
C ASN A 169 -11.17 -15.20 -3.49
N GLN A 170 -10.74 -15.36 -2.23
CA GLN A 170 -9.89 -16.46 -1.79
C GLN A 170 -10.48 -17.84 -2.12
N SER A 171 -11.76 -18.06 -1.84
CA SER A 171 -12.41 -19.36 -2.11
C SER A 171 -12.36 -19.74 -3.59
N ILE A 172 -12.62 -18.78 -4.48
CA ILE A 172 -12.58 -18.97 -5.93
C ILE A 172 -11.14 -19.25 -6.39
N THR A 173 -10.16 -18.52 -5.86
CA THR A 173 -8.74 -18.70 -6.20
C THR A 173 -8.27 -20.12 -5.91
N PHE A 174 -8.55 -20.65 -4.71
CA PHE A 174 -8.22 -22.03 -4.36
C PHE A 174 -9.03 -23.06 -5.16
N SER A 175 -10.29 -22.78 -5.49
CA SER A 175 -11.08 -23.66 -6.35
C SER A 175 -10.54 -23.73 -7.79
N MET A 176 -10.04 -22.62 -8.33
CA MET A 176 -9.39 -22.61 -9.65
C MET A 176 -8.07 -23.35 -9.63
N LEU A 177 -7.25 -23.15 -8.59
CA LEU A 177 -6.03 -23.92 -8.35
C LEU A 177 -6.32 -25.43 -8.35
N ASP A 178 -7.32 -25.88 -7.59
CA ASP A 178 -7.73 -27.30 -7.52
C ASP A 178 -8.11 -27.85 -8.90
N SER A 179 -8.86 -27.07 -9.68
CA SER A 179 -9.27 -27.41 -11.05
C SER A 179 -8.08 -27.56 -12.00
N ARG A 180 -7.09 -26.65 -11.93
CA ARG A 180 -5.88 -26.70 -12.75
C ARG A 180 -4.97 -27.87 -12.40
N ILE A 181 -4.80 -28.17 -11.11
CA ILE A 181 -4.08 -29.37 -10.67
C ILE A 181 -4.77 -30.63 -11.21
N ALA A 182 -6.09 -30.73 -11.11
CA ALA A 182 -6.82 -31.89 -11.61
C ALA A 182 -6.67 -32.06 -13.14
N SER A 183 -6.66 -30.95 -13.89
CA SER A 183 -6.43 -30.96 -15.34
C SER A 183 -5.01 -31.45 -15.67
N LEU A 184 -4.00 -30.95 -14.96
CA LEU A 184 -2.60 -31.33 -15.14
C LEU A 184 -2.37 -32.81 -14.81
N VAL A 185 -2.94 -33.31 -13.72
CA VAL A 185 -2.85 -34.74 -13.36
C VAL A 185 -3.56 -35.61 -14.41
N ARG A 186 -4.70 -35.16 -14.96
CA ARG A 186 -5.41 -35.91 -16.01
C ARG A 186 -4.59 -35.98 -17.29
N SER A 187 -3.95 -34.88 -17.72
CA SER A 187 -3.14 -34.88 -18.94
C SER A 187 -1.96 -35.84 -18.85
N SER A 188 -1.35 -36.00 -17.67
CA SER A 188 -0.28 -36.99 -17.43
C SER A 188 -0.70 -38.44 -17.64
N LYS A 189 -2.00 -38.73 -17.50
CA LYS A 189 -2.56 -40.08 -17.62
C LYS A 189 -3.12 -40.36 -19.01
N SER A 190 -3.60 -39.33 -19.70
CA SER A 190 -4.23 -39.47 -21.02
C SER A 190 -3.24 -39.56 -22.18
N SER A 191 -2.02 -39.07 -21.99
CA SER A 191 -0.97 -39.06 -23.02
C SER A 191 0.38 -39.31 -22.38
N MET A 192 1.25 -40.06 -23.08
CA MET A 192 2.63 -40.22 -22.64
C MET A 192 3.34 -38.87 -22.73
N TRP A 193 3.70 -38.32 -21.57
CA TRP A 193 4.42 -37.06 -21.47
C TRP A 193 5.84 -37.19 -22.02
N SER A 194 6.26 -36.19 -22.79
CA SER A 194 7.66 -36.00 -23.14
C SER A 194 8.46 -35.50 -21.93
N THR A 195 9.79 -35.52 -22.00
CA THR A 195 10.65 -34.93 -20.95
C THR A 195 10.35 -33.43 -20.73
N LYS A 196 10.01 -32.68 -21.79
CA LYS A 196 9.61 -31.26 -21.70
C LYS A 196 8.26 -31.10 -20.97
N ASP A 197 7.33 -32.04 -21.16
CA ASP A 197 6.04 -32.05 -20.45
C ASP A 197 6.23 -32.39 -18.96
N TYR A 198 7.10 -33.35 -18.64
CA TYR A 198 7.47 -33.65 -17.25
C TYR A 198 8.12 -32.44 -16.57
N LEU A 199 9.02 -31.71 -17.26
CA LEU A 199 9.64 -30.50 -16.72
C LEU A 199 8.57 -29.48 -16.31
N LEU A 200 7.70 -29.10 -17.25
CA LEU A 200 6.64 -28.13 -16.99
C LEU A 200 5.64 -28.62 -15.93
N GLY A 201 5.28 -29.90 -15.97
CA GLY A 201 4.36 -30.51 -15.03
C GLY A 201 4.89 -30.46 -13.58
N VAL A 202 6.18 -30.78 -13.38
CA VAL A 202 6.82 -30.70 -12.06
C VAL A 202 6.95 -29.25 -11.63
N GLN A 203 7.40 -28.34 -12.50
CA GLN A 203 7.51 -26.91 -12.19
C GLN A 203 6.19 -26.30 -11.72
N ALA A 204 5.10 -26.55 -12.47
CA ALA A 204 3.77 -26.07 -12.11
C ALA A 204 3.28 -26.69 -10.79
N MET A 205 3.52 -27.99 -10.61
CA MET A 205 3.12 -28.70 -9.39
C MET A 205 3.85 -28.15 -8.16
N ILE A 206 5.14 -27.83 -8.24
CA ILE A 206 5.91 -27.21 -7.14
C ILE A 206 5.24 -25.90 -6.71
N ILE A 207 4.97 -24.98 -7.64
CA ILE A 207 4.32 -23.69 -7.34
C ILE A 207 2.95 -23.89 -6.70
N TYR A 208 2.16 -24.82 -7.24
CA TYR A 208 0.84 -25.14 -6.68
C TYR A 208 0.93 -25.72 -5.27
N GLN A 209 1.94 -26.57 -4.98
CA GLN A 209 2.15 -27.09 -3.63
C GLN A 209 2.63 -25.98 -2.68
N ILE A 210 3.50 -25.07 -3.11
CA ILE A 210 3.91 -23.92 -2.29
C ILE A 210 2.69 -23.12 -1.82
N ILE A 211 1.76 -22.80 -2.74
CA ILE A 211 0.52 -22.08 -2.43
C ILE A 211 -0.32 -22.84 -1.38
N ARG A 212 -0.49 -24.16 -1.56
CA ARG A 212 -1.31 -24.98 -0.66
C ARG A 212 -0.69 -25.20 0.72
N LEU A 213 0.60 -25.49 0.77
CA LEU A 213 1.31 -25.85 2.00
C LEU A 213 1.50 -24.63 2.91
N PHE A 214 1.93 -23.50 2.33
CA PHE A 214 2.40 -22.33 3.10
C PHE A 214 1.42 -21.15 3.14
N ASP A 215 0.29 -21.24 2.45
CA ASP A 215 -0.78 -20.22 2.51
C ASP A 215 -2.21 -20.80 2.40
N GLY A 216 -2.33 -22.12 2.26
CA GLY A 216 -3.59 -22.84 2.26
C GLY A 216 -4.12 -23.17 3.66
N ASN A 217 -5.42 -23.45 3.75
CA ASN A 217 -6.05 -23.95 4.96
C ASN A 217 -5.76 -25.45 5.19
N ILE A 218 -6.26 -26.02 6.30
CA ILE A 218 -6.06 -27.42 6.66
C ILE A 218 -6.45 -28.39 5.53
N ARG A 219 -7.55 -28.11 4.82
CA ARG A 219 -7.99 -28.93 3.68
C ARG A 219 -6.99 -28.86 2.52
N GLN A 220 -6.47 -27.68 2.20
CA GLN A 220 -5.49 -27.51 1.13
C GLN A 220 -4.18 -28.23 1.46
N ARG A 221 -3.73 -28.21 2.71
CA ARG A 221 -2.55 -29.00 3.15
C ARG A 221 -2.79 -30.49 3.03
N ALA A 222 -3.93 -31.00 3.49
CA ALA A 222 -4.26 -32.42 3.35
C ALA A 222 -4.30 -32.86 1.86
N ASN A 223 -4.85 -32.03 0.98
CA ASN A 223 -4.87 -32.28 -0.46
C ASN A 223 -3.46 -32.25 -1.09
N ALA A 224 -2.58 -31.36 -0.60
CA ALA A 224 -1.19 -31.28 -1.03
C ALA A 224 -0.42 -32.55 -0.66
N GLU A 225 -0.55 -33.00 0.59
CA GLU A 225 0.07 -34.23 1.08
C GLU A 225 -0.36 -35.47 0.28
N ALA A 226 -1.65 -35.58 -0.04
CA ALA A 226 -2.17 -36.67 -0.87
C ALA A 226 -1.57 -36.69 -2.29
N GLN A 227 -0.91 -35.62 -2.72
CA GLN A 227 -0.31 -35.47 -4.05
C GLN A 227 1.21 -35.54 -4.04
N PHE A 228 1.87 -35.70 -2.89
CA PHE A 228 3.33 -35.83 -2.83
C PHE A 228 3.85 -37.01 -3.66
N GLY A 229 3.20 -38.18 -3.58
CA GLY A 229 3.59 -39.33 -4.41
C GLY A 229 3.51 -39.08 -5.92
N ILE A 230 2.60 -38.20 -6.37
CA ILE A 230 2.53 -37.80 -7.79
C ILE A 230 3.73 -36.92 -8.14
N LEU A 231 4.03 -35.92 -7.31
CA LEU A 231 5.17 -35.03 -7.50
C LEU A 231 6.50 -35.81 -7.50
N GLU A 232 6.68 -36.73 -6.56
CA GLU A 232 7.85 -37.62 -6.49
C GLU A 232 7.99 -38.49 -7.73
N THR A 233 6.89 -39.09 -8.20
CA THR A 233 6.89 -39.91 -9.41
C THR A 233 7.28 -39.08 -10.64
N TRP A 234 6.69 -37.89 -10.80
CA TRP A 234 7.01 -37.01 -11.93
C TRP A 234 8.44 -36.47 -11.87
N ALA A 235 8.93 -36.07 -10.69
CA ALA A 235 10.31 -35.63 -10.51
C ALA A 235 11.31 -36.76 -10.82
N SER A 236 10.99 -37.99 -10.42
CA SER A 236 11.83 -39.16 -10.74
C SER A 236 11.87 -39.46 -12.24
N GLN A 237 10.74 -39.34 -12.95
CA GLN A 237 10.68 -39.50 -14.41
C GLN A 237 11.41 -38.37 -15.14
N LEU A 238 11.30 -37.13 -14.66
CA LEU A 238 12.06 -36.00 -15.20
C LEU A 238 13.57 -36.24 -15.03
N HIS A 239 13.99 -36.69 -13.84
CA HIS A 239 15.39 -36.98 -13.57
C HIS A 239 15.92 -38.10 -14.49
N SER A 240 15.20 -39.21 -14.64
CA SER A 240 15.64 -40.34 -15.46
C SER A 240 15.71 -40.02 -16.96
N THR A 241 14.77 -39.20 -17.46
CA THR A 241 14.67 -38.92 -18.91
C THR A 241 15.48 -37.69 -19.35
N SER A 242 15.77 -36.74 -18.47
CA SER A 242 16.58 -35.55 -18.79
C SER A 242 18.01 -35.88 -19.23
N ASN A 243 18.63 -36.92 -18.63
CA ASN A 243 19.96 -37.39 -19.04
C ASN A 243 19.97 -38.05 -20.43
N ILE A 244 18.85 -38.66 -20.85
CA ILE A 244 18.71 -39.26 -22.18
C ILE A 244 18.55 -38.16 -23.24
N TYR A 245 17.81 -37.10 -22.91
CA TYR A 245 17.61 -35.94 -23.78
C TYR A 245 18.94 -35.28 -24.19
N TYR A 246 19.91 -35.22 -23.28
CA TYR A 246 21.25 -34.68 -23.55
C TYR A 246 21.94 -35.33 -24.76
N ASN A 247 21.71 -36.63 -24.96
CA ASN A 247 22.39 -37.45 -25.95
C ASN A 247 21.68 -37.49 -27.32
N GLN A 248 20.49 -36.88 -27.48
CA GLN A 248 19.65 -37.05 -28.67
C GLN A 248 19.31 -35.74 -29.41
N SER A 249 19.54 -34.56 -28.83
CA SER A 249 19.07 -33.27 -29.35
C SER A 249 20.11 -32.54 -30.23
N ASP A 250 20.50 -33.09 -31.38
CA ASP A 250 21.52 -32.48 -32.27
C ASP A 250 21.08 -31.15 -32.92
N SER A 251 19.80 -30.76 -32.82
CA SER A 251 19.24 -29.56 -33.44
C SER A 251 19.21 -28.32 -32.55
N GLU A 252 19.48 -28.42 -31.25
CA GLU A 252 19.45 -27.30 -30.29
C GLU A 252 20.87 -26.78 -30.01
N SER A 253 21.01 -25.47 -29.75
CA SER A 253 22.32 -24.90 -29.38
C SER A 253 22.82 -25.49 -28.05
N PRO A 254 24.15 -25.59 -27.82
CA PRO A 254 24.70 -26.06 -26.56
C PRO A 254 24.13 -25.32 -25.33
N TYR A 255 23.91 -24.00 -25.45
CA TYR A 255 23.29 -23.19 -24.42
C TYR A 255 21.84 -23.59 -24.13
N GLN A 256 21.00 -23.71 -25.17
CA GLN A 256 19.60 -24.14 -24.99
C GLN A 256 19.48 -25.53 -24.37
N ARG A 257 20.37 -26.46 -24.77
CA ARG A 257 20.45 -27.80 -24.18
C ARG A 257 20.84 -27.74 -22.71
N TRP A 258 21.82 -26.89 -22.36
CA TRP A 258 22.23 -26.68 -20.97
C TRP A 258 21.10 -26.08 -20.13
N ILE A 259 20.42 -25.03 -20.61
CA ILE A 259 19.28 -24.41 -19.94
C ILE A 259 18.20 -25.44 -19.59
N PHE A 260 17.90 -26.33 -20.54
CA PHE A 260 16.93 -27.40 -20.31
C PHE A 260 17.34 -28.35 -19.16
N ILE A 261 18.60 -28.79 -19.15
CA ILE A 261 19.12 -29.75 -18.17
C ILE A 261 19.28 -29.10 -16.79
N GLU A 262 19.80 -27.88 -16.74
CA GLU A 262 19.88 -27.06 -15.53
C GLU A 262 18.48 -26.79 -14.96
N SER A 263 17.50 -26.47 -15.81
CA SER A 263 16.10 -26.31 -15.39
C SER A 263 15.54 -27.61 -14.80
N ALA A 264 15.80 -28.77 -15.41
CA ALA A 264 15.35 -30.07 -14.90
C ALA A 264 15.97 -30.38 -13.53
N ARG A 265 17.28 -30.18 -13.36
CA ARG A 265 17.99 -30.41 -12.11
C ARG A 265 17.55 -29.47 -10.98
N ARG A 266 17.42 -28.16 -11.27
CA ARG A 266 16.90 -27.17 -10.31
C ARG A 266 15.46 -27.50 -9.91
N THR A 267 14.63 -27.94 -10.85
CA THR A 267 13.24 -28.35 -10.62
C THR A 267 13.14 -29.58 -9.71
N VAL A 268 13.89 -30.66 -10.00
CA VAL A 268 13.91 -31.88 -9.16
C VAL A 268 14.39 -31.55 -7.74
N THR A 269 15.44 -30.75 -7.63
CA THR A 269 15.97 -30.32 -6.33
C THR A 269 14.93 -29.52 -5.55
N MET A 270 14.25 -28.57 -6.19
CA MET A 270 13.24 -27.75 -5.54
C MET A 270 12.01 -28.57 -5.10
N ALA A 271 11.61 -29.59 -5.87
CA ALA A 271 10.53 -30.50 -5.48
C ALA A 271 10.83 -31.23 -4.16
N ILE A 272 12.10 -31.62 -3.95
CA ILE A 272 12.56 -32.26 -2.73
C ILE A 272 12.69 -31.22 -1.60
N MET A 273 13.22 -30.02 -1.89
CA MET A 273 13.36 -28.94 -0.89
C MET A 273 12.02 -28.50 -0.30
N VAL A 274 10.97 -28.35 -1.12
CA VAL A 274 9.63 -27.96 -0.64
C VAL A 274 9.09 -29.00 0.35
N GLN A 275 9.27 -30.28 0.05
CA GLN A 275 8.83 -31.37 0.93
C GLN A 275 9.68 -31.46 2.20
N ALA A 276 11.00 -31.29 2.09
CA ALA A 276 11.92 -31.25 3.21
C ALA A 276 11.52 -30.15 4.22
N ILE A 277 11.33 -28.91 3.75
CA ILE A 277 10.94 -27.78 4.61
C ILE A 277 9.55 -27.99 5.21
N TYR A 278 8.60 -28.54 4.45
CA TYR A 278 7.27 -28.86 4.98
C TYR A 278 7.31 -29.96 6.06
N SER A 279 8.11 -31.00 5.89
CA SER A 279 8.28 -32.07 6.89
C SER A 279 8.88 -31.54 8.21
N ILE A 280 9.78 -30.57 8.13
CA ILE A 280 10.31 -29.90 9.33
C ILE A 280 9.22 -29.10 10.04
N LEU A 281 8.41 -28.34 9.28
CA LEU A 281 7.30 -27.57 9.85
C LEU A 281 6.22 -28.46 10.49
N LYS A 282 5.93 -29.61 9.87
CA LYS A 282 4.88 -30.52 10.30
C LYS A 282 5.32 -31.47 11.41
N ASP A 283 6.45 -32.14 11.21
CA ASP A 283 6.92 -33.27 12.01
C ASP A 283 8.11 -32.89 12.92
N GLY A 284 8.68 -31.69 12.74
CA GLY A 284 9.80 -31.17 13.52
C GLY A 284 11.18 -31.61 13.03
N PHE A 285 11.28 -32.38 11.94
CA PHE A 285 12.55 -32.84 11.36
C PHE A 285 12.42 -33.11 9.86
N CYS A 286 13.55 -33.11 9.14
CA CYS A 286 13.58 -33.35 7.70
C CYS A 286 13.49 -34.85 7.38
N THR A 287 12.52 -35.26 6.56
CA THR A 287 12.36 -36.66 6.12
C THR A 287 13.10 -36.99 4.81
N SER A 288 13.55 -35.97 4.06
CA SER A 288 14.14 -36.13 2.72
C SER A 288 15.67 -36.16 2.70
N VAL A 289 16.34 -36.14 3.86
CA VAL A 289 17.82 -36.08 3.98
C VAL A 289 18.56 -37.08 3.08
N PRO A 290 18.21 -38.39 3.05
CA PRO A 290 18.92 -39.36 2.21
C PRO A 290 18.86 -39.02 0.72
N GLN A 291 17.70 -38.57 0.24
CA GLN A 291 17.50 -38.18 -1.16
C GLN A 291 18.28 -36.91 -1.48
N MET A 292 18.33 -35.95 -0.55
CA MET A 292 19.00 -34.65 -0.76
C MET A 292 20.52 -34.78 -0.91
N THR A 293 21.18 -35.60 -0.09
CA THR A 293 22.67 -35.68 -0.04
C THR A 293 23.33 -35.92 -1.40
N THR A 294 22.67 -36.69 -2.28
CA THR A 294 23.22 -37.13 -3.57
C THR A 294 22.76 -36.29 -4.76
N LEU A 295 21.94 -35.26 -4.54
CA LEU A 295 21.43 -34.44 -5.63
C LEU A 295 22.59 -33.68 -6.30
N PRO A 296 22.68 -33.69 -7.64
CA PRO A 296 23.66 -32.88 -8.35
C PRO A 296 23.29 -31.39 -8.24
N VAL A 297 24.27 -30.55 -7.91
CA VAL A 297 24.15 -29.09 -7.79
C VAL A 297 25.31 -28.44 -8.57
N SER A 298 25.00 -27.36 -9.29
CA SER A 298 26.02 -26.58 -10.02
C SER A 298 26.87 -25.78 -9.03
N VAL A 299 28.20 -25.86 -9.18
CA VAL A 299 29.16 -25.18 -8.28
C VAL A 299 29.01 -23.66 -8.37
N ASN A 300 28.82 -23.14 -9.58
CA ASN A 300 28.60 -21.72 -9.84
C ASN A 300 27.21 -21.52 -10.44
N GLY A 301 26.35 -20.78 -9.74
CA GLY A 301 25.01 -20.45 -10.21
C GLY A 301 24.95 -19.24 -11.15
N ALA A 302 26.01 -18.43 -11.26
CA ALA A 302 26.02 -17.23 -12.10
C ALA A 302 25.65 -17.47 -13.59
N PRO A 303 26.04 -18.59 -14.23
CA PRO A 303 25.65 -18.89 -15.60
C PRO A 303 24.12 -19.04 -15.81
N TRP A 304 23.34 -19.25 -14.74
CA TRP A 304 21.86 -19.34 -14.81
C TRP A 304 21.18 -18.00 -15.08
N ASP A 305 21.83 -16.89 -14.73
CA ASP A 305 21.30 -15.53 -14.95
C ASP A 305 22.02 -14.82 -16.11
N ALA A 306 22.91 -15.52 -16.81
CA ALA A 306 23.78 -14.98 -17.85
C ALA A 306 23.14 -15.05 -19.24
N THR A 307 23.51 -14.14 -20.13
CA THR A 307 23.17 -14.24 -21.57
C THR A 307 23.94 -15.40 -22.22
N GLU A 308 23.47 -15.89 -23.38
CA GLU A 308 24.15 -16.97 -24.13
C GLU A 308 25.63 -16.67 -24.39
N ASP A 309 25.97 -15.44 -24.78
CA ASP A 309 27.36 -15.01 -24.99
C ASP A 309 28.19 -15.11 -23.71
N THR A 310 27.68 -14.57 -22.60
CA THR A 310 28.34 -14.58 -21.29
C THR A 310 28.48 -16.01 -20.75
N TRP A 311 27.49 -16.86 -21.01
CA TRP A 311 27.53 -18.28 -20.66
C TRP A 311 28.62 -19.02 -21.42
N TRP A 312 28.83 -18.72 -22.71
CA TRP A 312 29.93 -19.29 -23.49
C TRP A 312 31.27 -18.89 -22.87
N GLU A 313 31.48 -17.59 -22.66
CA GLU A 313 32.72 -17.05 -22.10
C GLU A 313 33.08 -17.66 -20.74
N THR A 314 32.07 -17.91 -19.90
CA THR A 314 32.27 -18.39 -18.52
C THR A 314 32.39 -19.91 -18.41
N THR A 315 31.66 -20.67 -19.23
CA THR A 315 31.59 -22.13 -19.11
C THR A 315 32.41 -22.88 -20.15
N PHE A 316 32.97 -22.17 -21.13
CA PHE A 316 33.57 -22.76 -22.32
C PHE A 316 32.66 -23.82 -22.97
N GLY A 317 31.34 -23.57 -22.96
CA GLY A 317 30.36 -24.42 -23.63
C GLY A 317 30.10 -25.75 -22.92
N LEU A 318 30.71 -25.96 -21.74
CA LEU A 318 30.62 -27.19 -20.96
C LEU A 318 29.56 -27.10 -19.84
N GLY A 319 28.96 -25.93 -19.60
CA GLY A 319 27.86 -25.77 -18.64
C GLY A 319 28.25 -25.77 -17.16
N GLY A 320 29.55 -25.76 -16.84
CA GLY A 320 30.06 -25.69 -15.48
C GLY A 320 30.17 -27.03 -14.75
N GLU A 321 30.81 -27.01 -13.58
CA GLU A 321 31.04 -28.20 -12.74
C GLU A 321 29.81 -28.55 -11.89
N LEU A 322 29.57 -29.86 -11.72
CA LEU A 322 28.52 -30.41 -10.86
C LEU A 322 29.16 -31.15 -9.68
N ILE A 323 28.63 -30.90 -8.49
CA ILE A 323 29.00 -31.59 -7.26
C ILE A 323 27.75 -32.14 -6.57
N THR A 324 27.91 -33.03 -5.59
CA THR A 324 26.76 -33.46 -4.79
C THR A 324 26.30 -32.32 -3.89
N TYR A 325 25.02 -32.29 -3.52
CA TYR A 325 24.50 -31.34 -2.55
C TYR A 325 25.28 -31.39 -1.23
N GLN A 326 25.73 -32.58 -0.80
CA GLN A 326 26.59 -32.73 0.37
C GLN A 326 27.94 -32.02 0.20
N ASP A 327 28.57 -32.17 -0.95
CA ASP A 327 29.84 -31.50 -1.28
C ASP A 327 29.64 -29.99 -1.41
N PHE A 328 28.51 -29.54 -1.99
CA PHE A 328 28.14 -28.14 -2.09
C PHE A 328 28.04 -27.48 -0.72
N LEU A 329 27.37 -28.12 0.24
CA LEU A 329 27.35 -27.67 1.63
C LEU A 329 28.76 -27.66 2.22
N THR A 330 29.59 -28.67 1.93
CA THR A 330 30.95 -28.79 2.49
C THR A 330 31.90 -27.71 1.96
N GLN A 331 31.84 -27.39 0.67
CA GLN A 331 32.64 -26.33 0.03
C GLN A 331 32.28 -24.95 0.60
N TRP A 332 30.99 -24.67 0.76
CA TRP A 332 30.51 -23.45 1.41
C TRP A 332 31.06 -23.32 2.85
N ASN A 333 31.13 -24.43 3.59
CA ASN A 333 31.60 -24.46 4.98
C ASN A 333 33.11 -24.27 5.11
N GLY A 334 33.85 -24.64 4.08
CA GLY A 334 35.27 -24.38 3.97
C GLY A 334 35.62 -22.90 3.77
N GLY A 335 34.62 -22.01 3.70
CA GLY A 335 34.81 -20.57 3.49
C GLY A 335 35.08 -20.18 2.04
N GLN A 336 34.74 -21.04 1.08
CA GLN A 336 34.83 -20.68 -0.34
C GLN A 336 33.76 -19.65 -0.70
N ALA A 337 34.16 -18.61 -1.44
CA ALA A 337 33.24 -17.62 -1.99
C ALA A 337 32.46 -18.25 -3.16
N LEU A 338 31.28 -18.79 -2.86
CA LEU A 338 30.37 -19.35 -3.85
C LEU A 338 29.27 -18.33 -4.19
N TYR A 339 28.72 -18.41 -5.41
CA TYR A 339 27.59 -17.60 -5.85
C TYR A 339 26.35 -17.86 -4.98
N ALA A 340 25.67 -16.81 -4.54
CA ALA A 340 24.51 -16.90 -3.65
C ALA A 340 23.28 -16.20 -4.25
N GLY A 341 22.69 -16.81 -5.28
CA GLY A 341 21.38 -16.42 -5.80
C GLY A 341 20.22 -16.92 -4.94
N THR A 342 18.98 -16.64 -5.37
CA THR A 342 17.76 -17.10 -4.69
C THR A 342 17.72 -18.63 -4.53
N TYR A 343 18.14 -19.37 -5.57
CA TYR A 343 18.16 -20.83 -5.54
C TYR A 343 19.16 -21.36 -4.50
N GLU A 344 20.40 -20.90 -4.57
CA GLU A 344 21.50 -21.33 -3.71
C GLU A 344 21.23 -20.95 -2.25
N SER A 345 20.59 -19.80 -2.01
CA SER A 345 20.19 -19.37 -0.67
C SER A 345 19.13 -20.28 -0.05
N ILE A 346 18.15 -20.76 -0.84
CA ILE A 346 17.15 -21.75 -0.39
C ILE A 346 17.83 -23.08 -0.05
N LEU A 347 18.77 -23.53 -0.89
CA LEU A 347 19.54 -24.75 -0.65
C LEU A 347 20.34 -24.69 0.66
N LEU A 348 20.99 -23.55 0.92
CA LEU A 348 21.80 -23.36 2.11
C LEU A 348 20.99 -23.10 3.38
N GLY A 349 19.69 -22.79 3.27
CA GLY A 349 18.93 -22.19 4.38
C GLY A 349 19.64 -20.95 4.93
N ALA A 350 20.31 -20.20 4.04
CA ALA A 350 21.23 -19.12 4.38
C ALA A 350 20.46 -17.89 4.87
N SER A 351 20.14 -17.85 6.16
CA SER A 351 19.72 -16.64 6.84
C SER A 351 20.93 -15.75 7.10
N SER A 352 20.84 -14.44 6.79
CA SER A 352 21.94 -13.50 7.06
C SER A 352 22.32 -13.49 8.55
N LYS A 353 23.61 -13.26 8.88
CA LYS A 353 24.20 -13.07 10.23
C LYS A 353 23.58 -11.91 11.02
N LYS A 354 22.70 -11.15 10.38
CA LYS A 354 21.66 -10.43 11.09
C LYS A 354 20.38 -11.18 10.84
N PRO A 355 19.67 -11.67 11.87
CA PRO A 355 18.26 -12.01 11.64
C PRO A 355 17.63 -10.81 10.90
N PRO A 356 16.72 -10.99 9.92
CA PRO A 356 15.79 -9.90 9.63
C PRO A 356 15.20 -9.58 11.01
N PRO A 357 15.50 -8.41 11.57
CA PRO A 357 15.69 -8.23 13.01
C PRO A 357 14.47 -8.77 13.72
N THR A 358 14.43 -9.99 14.27
CA THR A 358 13.18 -10.61 14.78
C THR A 358 11.93 -10.25 13.97
N SER A 359 11.93 -10.32 12.62
CA SER A 359 10.90 -9.71 11.74
C SER A 359 10.26 -8.45 12.37
N LYS A 360 11.07 -7.48 12.83
CA LYS A 360 10.76 -6.56 13.94
C LYS A 360 9.31 -6.20 13.79
N MET A 361 8.49 -6.70 14.70
CA MET A 361 7.07 -6.54 14.49
C MET A 361 6.76 -5.08 14.79
N SER A 362 6.03 -4.45 13.90
CA SER A 362 5.43 -3.16 14.12
C SER A 362 4.12 -3.38 14.87
N LEU A 363 4.00 -2.75 16.03
CA LEU A 363 2.71 -2.59 16.68
C LEU A 363 1.95 -1.45 16.01
N SER A 364 0.67 -1.68 15.72
CA SER A 364 -0.25 -0.67 15.22
C SER A 364 -1.52 -0.71 16.03
N TYR A 365 -2.03 0.44 16.40
CA TYR A 365 -3.43 0.51 16.81
C TYR A 365 -4.31 0.38 15.57
N GLN A 366 -5.41 -0.36 15.69
CA GLN A 366 -6.38 -0.57 14.63
C GLN A 366 -7.80 -0.36 15.17
N ILE A 367 -8.65 0.20 14.30
CA ILE A 367 -10.07 0.38 14.55
C ILE A 367 -10.79 -0.91 14.15
N ASN A 368 -11.46 -1.54 15.12
CA ASN A 368 -12.41 -2.62 14.90
C ASN A 368 -13.76 -2.14 15.44
N ILE A 369 -14.75 -1.94 14.56
CA ILE A 369 -16.04 -1.40 14.97
C ILE A 369 -16.83 -2.45 15.76
N ILE A 370 -16.78 -2.34 17.08
CA ILE A 370 -17.50 -3.19 18.03
C ILE A 370 -18.71 -2.44 18.59
N ASP A 371 -18.57 -1.13 18.83
CA ASP A 371 -19.62 -0.29 19.34
C ASP A 371 -20.69 0.02 18.26
N PRO A 372 -21.95 -0.39 18.44
CA PRO A 372 -23.01 -0.17 17.46
C PRO A 372 -23.53 1.27 17.42
N LEU A 373 -23.16 2.14 18.37
CA LEU A 373 -23.72 3.50 18.46
C LEU A 373 -23.21 4.45 17.38
N HIS A 374 -22.10 4.12 16.71
CA HIS A 374 -21.46 4.96 15.69
C HIS A 374 -21.31 6.44 16.10
N SER A 375 -21.01 6.66 17.39
CA SER A 375 -21.00 7.99 18.00
C SER A 375 -19.74 8.20 18.81
N HIS A 376 -19.06 9.33 18.57
CA HIS A 376 -17.89 9.76 19.34
C HIS A 376 -18.24 10.10 20.81
N LEU A 377 -19.52 10.16 21.18
CA LEU A 377 -19.98 10.36 22.56
C LEU A 377 -20.24 9.04 23.29
N SER A 378 -20.14 7.90 22.60
CA SER A 378 -20.42 6.59 23.18
C SER A 378 -19.50 6.28 24.38
N PRO A 379 -20.03 5.74 25.48
CA PRO A 379 -19.21 5.30 26.61
C PRO A 379 -18.30 4.11 26.27
N ASN A 380 -18.61 3.37 25.20
CA ASN A 380 -17.84 2.20 24.76
C ASN A 380 -16.94 2.50 23.55
N LEU A 381 -16.78 3.78 23.18
CA LEU A 381 -16.02 4.18 21.98
C LEU A 381 -14.61 3.57 21.95
N LEU A 382 -13.92 3.56 23.09
CA LEU A 382 -12.53 3.08 23.20
C LEU A 382 -12.40 1.58 22.94
N SER A 383 -13.48 0.81 23.10
CA SER A 383 -13.50 -0.62 22.76
C SER A 383 -13.29 -0.88 21.28
N ASN A 384 -13.48 0.14 20.42
CA ASN A 384 -13.14 0.03 19.00
C ASN A 384 -11.64 0.00 18.73
N LEU A 385 -10.79 0.34 19.71
CA LEU A 385 -9.35 0.45 19.53
C LEU A 385 -8.64 -0.80 20.04
N SER A 386 -7.82 -1.44 19.20
CA SER A 386 -7.05 -2.63 19.57
C SER A 386 -5.65 -2.59 18.96
N ILE A 387 -4.67 -3.18 19.64
CA ILE A 387 -3.31 -3.30 19.11
C ILE A 387 -3.21 -4.56 18.24
N LYS A 388 -2.61 -4.42 17.06
CA LYS A 388 -2.21 -5.52 16.20
C LYS A 388 -0.71 -5.49 15.98
N GLU A 389 -0.12 -6.66 16.05
CA GLU A 389 1.26 -6.91 15.70
C GLU A 389 1.36 -7.37 14.24
N SER A 390 2.27 -6.81 13.47
CA SER A 390 2.49 -7.19 12.07
C SER A 390 3.95 -6.97 11.67
N PRO A 391 4.49 -7.68 10.66
CA PRO A 391 5.85 -7.45 10.21
C PRO A 391 6.05 -5.99 9.78
N ILE A 392 7.21 -5.39 10.09
CA ILE A 392 7.56 -4.08 9.55
C ILE A 392 7.51 -4.11 8.01
N PRO A 393 6.77 -3.19 7.37
CA PRO A 393 6.68 -3.15 5.91
C PRO A 393 8.01 -2.71 5.28
N SER A 394 8.29 -3.19 4.07
CA SER A 394 9.43 -2.72 3.27
C SER A 394 8.98 -1.64 2.28
N PRO A 395 9.75 -0.56 2.10
CA PRO A 395 9.38 0.49 1.15
C PRO A 395 9.55 -0.01 -0.30
N GLY A 396 8.50 0.17 -1.10
CA GLY A 396 8.55 -0.05 -2.55
C GLY A 396 9.17 1.12 -3.31
N PRO A 397 9.20 1.11 -4.65
CA PRO A 397 9.78 2.20 -5.43
C PRO A 397 9.21 3.57 -5.07
N ASN A 398 10.06 4.61 -5.08
CA ASN A 398 9.71 6.01 -4.78
C ASN A 398 9.02 6.22 -3.42
N SER A 399 9.39 5.41 -2.43
CA SER A 399 8.83 5.49 -1.08
C SER A 399 9.89 5.33 -0.01
N VAL A 400 9.54 5.73 1.20
CA VAL A 400 10.38 5.64 2.39
C VAL A 400 9.66 4.87 3.48
N LEU A 401 10.42 4.15 4.29
CA LEU A 401 9.96 3.62 5.56
C LEU A 401 10.29 4.63 6.66
N ILE A 402 9.27 5.07 7.37
CA ILE A 402 9.37 5.99 8.50
C ILE A 402 9.13 5.19 9.77
N ARG A 403 10.05 5.30 10.73
CA ARG A 403 9.77 4.91 12.12
C ARG A 403 9.10 6.09 12.81
N ILE A 404 7.81 5.95 13.10
CA ILE A 404 7.04 6.97 13.78
C ILE A 404 7.53 7.08 15.22
N ARG A 405 7.71 8.32 15.68
CA ARG A 405 8.19 8.64 17.03
C ARG A 405 7.14 9.38 17.84
N ALA A 406 6.22 10.08 17.17
CA ALA A 406 5.06 10.68 17.80
C ALA A 406 3.89 10.82 16.82
N VAL A 407 2.69 10.80 17.39
CA VAL A 407 1.40 11.00 16.72
C VAL A 407 0.65 12.09 17.46
N SER A 408 -0.05 12.96 16.74
CA SER A 408 -0.94 13.94 17.37
C SER A 408 -2.38 13.70 16.95
N LEU A 409 -3.28 13.83 17.92
CA LEU A 409 -4.69 13.60 17.70
C LEU A 409 -5.38 14.86 17.15
N ASN A 410 -6.39 14.65 16.31
CA ASN A 410 -7.33 15.65 15.82
C ASN A 410 -8.77 15.22 16.16
N PHE A 411 -9.71 16.19 16.28
CA PHE A 411 -11.11 15.87 16.58
C PHE A 411 -11.73 14.86 15.61
N ARG A 412 -11.33 14.91 14.33
CA ARG A 412 -11.74 13.93 13.31
C ARG A 412 -11.39 12.49 13.68
N ASP A 413 -10.31 12.26 14.43
CA ASP A 413 -9.86 10.90 14.75
C ASP A 413 -10.86 10.22 15.71
N LEU A 414 -11.58 10.99 16.54
CA LEU A 414 -12.73 10.48 17.31
C LEU A 414 -13.90 10.08 16.40
N LEU A 415 -14.16 10.86 15.36
CA LEU A 415 -15.23 10.55 14.40
C LEU A 415 -14.90 9.30 13.58
N CYS A 416 -13.64 9.15 13.17
CA CYS A 416 -13.14 7.94 12.50
C CYS A 416 -13.18 6.72 13.44
N LEU A 417 -12.71 6.85 14.69
CA LEU A 417 -12.77 5.79 15.69
C LEU A 417 -14.21 5.30 15.93
N ALA A 418 -15.18 6.21 15.85
CA ALA A 418 -16.60 5.91 15.99
C ALA A 418 -17.27 5.41 14.70
N ASP A 419 -16.62 5.45 13.53
CA ASP A 419 -17.29 5.33 12.22
C ASP A 419 -18.55 6.22 12.14
N SER A 420 -18.41 7.48 12.59
CA SER A 420 -19.52 8.39 12.79
C SER A 420 -20.05 8.94 11.47
N PRO A 421 -21.38 9.07 11.29
CA PRO A 421 -21.97 9.68 10.09
C PRO A 421 -21.65 11.19 9.96
N LEU A 422 -21.06 11.80 11.00
CA LEU A 422 -20.59 13.19 10.96
C LEU A 422 -19.28 13.35 10.16
N TYR A 423 -18.59 12.26 9.83
CA TYR A 423 -17.41 12.27 8.97
C TYR A 423 -17.79 11.76 7.57
N PRO A 424 -17.28 12.38 6.48
CA PRO A 424 -17.75 12.10 5.12
C PRO A 424 -17.32 10.74 4.55
N THR A 425 -16.49 9.98 5.25
CA THR A 425 -15.99 8.66 4.84
C THR A 425 -16.27 7.62 5.91
N ARG A 426 -16.49 6.38 5.48
CA ARG A 426 -16.62 5.23 6.38
C ARG A 426 -15.26 4.78 6.90
N THR A 427 -15.27 4.12 8.05
CA THR A 427 -14.08 3.51 8.64
C THR A 427 -14.15 1.99 8.53
N PRO A 428 -13.34 1.36 7.67
CA PRO A 428 -13.29 -0.08 7.55
C PRO A 428 -12.61 -0.71 8.79
N PRO A 429 -13.02 -1.93 9.19
CA PRO A 429 -12.31 -2.69 10.22
C PRO A 429 -10.84 -2.93 9.85
N GLY A 430 -9.95 -2.83 10.84
CA GLY A 430 -8.51 -2.95 10.67
C GLY A 430 -7.78 -1.67 10.26
N LEU A 431 -8.49 -0.54 10.07
CA LEU A 431 -7.89 0.74 9.74
C LEU A 431 -6.98 1.23 10.88
N ILE A 432 -5.75 1.63 10.56
CA ILE A 432 -4.88 2.34 11.52
C ILE A 432 -5.38 3.79 11.66
N PRO A 433 -5.67 4.31 12.87
CA PRO A 433 -6.22 5.64 13.06
C PRO A 433 -5.14 6.75 12.98
N CYS A 434 -5.60 7.99 13.12
CA CYS A 434 -4.81 9.23 13.18
C CYS A 434 -4.20 9.66 11.85
N SER A 435 -4.11 10.99 11.69
CA SER A 435 -3.63 11.62 10.44
C SER A 435 -2.28 12.30 10.59
N ASP A 436 -1.95 12.79 11.80
CA ASP A 436 -0.71 13.51 12.04
C ASP A 436 0.36 12.59 12.63
N GLY A 437 1.58 12.70 12.13
CA GLY A 437 2.70 11.92 12.65
C GLY A 437 4.04 12.52 12.28
N ALA A 438 5.01 12.31 13.16
CA ALA A 438 6.41 12.65 12.96
C ALA A 438 7.30 11.46 13.30
N GLY A 439 8.39 11.31 12.56
CA GLY A 439 9.29 10.18 12.72
C GLY A 439 10.60 10.36 11.98
N GLU A 440 11.39 9.30 11.93
CA GLU A 440 12.69 9.26 11.27
C GLU A 440 12.64 8.33 10.05
N ILE A 441 13.26 8.72 8.94
CA ILE A 441 13.44 7.84 7.78
C ILE A 441 14.43 6.74 8.17
N VAL A 442 14.03 5.47 8.07
CA VAL A 442 14.89 4.33 8.44
C VAL A 442 15.35 3.49 7.26
N SER A 443 14.61 3.53 6.15
CA SER A 443 15.03 2.95 4.87
C SER A 443 14.25 3.58 3.72
N VAL A 444 14.76 3.40 2.51
CA VAL A 444 14.16 3.92 1.28
C VAL A 444 14.02 2.81 0.26
N GLY A 445 13.01 2.92 -0.60
CA GLY A 445 12.85 2.02 -1.73
C GLY A 445 13.54 2.54 -2.99
N PRO A 446 13.64 1.70 -4.04
CA PRO A 446 14.33 2.05 -5.28
C PRO A 446 13.81 3.35 -5.91
N GLY A 447 14.73 4.22 -6.35
CA GLY A 447 14.37 5.48 -7.01
C GLY A 447 13.88 6.60 -6.08
N SER A 448 13.84 6.38 -4.76
CA SER A 448 13.40 7.41 -3.83
C SER A 448 14.35 8.62 -3.82
N LYS A 449 13.78 9.83 -3.89
CA LYS A 449 14.53 11.10 -3.76
C LYS A 449 15.11 11.33 -2.36
N TRP A 450 14.75 10.49 -1.38
CA TRP A 450 15.20 10.58 0.00
C TRP A 450 16.39 9.66 0.30
N THR A 451 17.07 9.13 -0.73
CA THR A 451 18.18 8.18 -0.58
C THR A 451 19.27 8.69 0.36
N ASP A 452 19.60 9.99 0.30
CA ASP A 452 20.62 10.62 1.15
C ASP A 452 20.05 11.20 2.46
N SER A 453 18.86 10.76 2.89
CA SER A 453 18.11 11.33 4.01
C SER A 453 17.69 10.31 5.06
N ILE A 454 18.34 9.14 5.09
CA ILE A 454 18.16 8.16 6.18
C ILE A 454 18.61 8.79 7.50
N GLY A 455 17.77 8.70 8.53
CA GLY A 455 17.94 9.32 9.83
C GLY A 455 17.28 10.70 9.97
N ASP A 456 16.82 11.31 8.87
CA ASP A 456 16.20 12.63 8.93
C ASP A 456 14.82 12.60 9.57
N ALA A 457 14.55 13.60 10.41
CA ALA A 457 13.24 13.83 11.00
C ALA A 457 12.27 14.38 9.95
N VAL A 458 11.09 13.77 9.87
CA VAL A 458 10.06 14.08 8.88
C VAL A 458 8.68 14.12 9.52
N ILE A 459 7.79 14.91 8.92
CA ILE A 459 6.35 14.89 9.16
C ILE A 459 5.64 14.35 7.91
N VAL A 460 4.48 13.74 8.13
CA VAL A 460 3.69 13.12 7.06
C VAL A 460 2.55 14.05 6.65
N LEU A 461 2.39 14.25 5.33
CA LEU A 461 1.27 14.99 4.78
C LEU A 461 -0.02 14.16 4.93
N MET A 462 -1.03 14.73 5.59
CA MET A 462 -2.31 14.05 5.83
C MET A 462 -3.07 13.74 4.53
N ASN A 463 -3.14 14.69 3.61
CA ASN A 463 -3.92 14.58 2.37
C ASN A 463 -2.99 14.32 1.18
N ARG A 464 -3.41 13.49 0.24
CA ARG A 464 -2.53 13.00 -0.84
C ARG A 464 -2.77 13.66 -2.19
N ASP A 465 -3.83 14.47 -2.29
CA ASP A 465 -4.33 15.02 -3.55
C ASP A 465 -3.95 16.50 -3.76
N TRP A 466 -3.61 17.24 -2.70
CA TRP A 466 -3.36 18.69 -2.79
C TRP A 466 -1.91 19.05 -2.50
N ILE A 467 -1.11 19.16 -3.56
CA ILE A 467 0.32 19.51 -3.44
C ILE A 467 0.52 21.02 -3.36
N ASP A 468 -0.07 21.78 -4.27
CA ASP A 468 0.07 23.24 -4.34
C ASP A 468 -1.11 23.86 -5.10
N GLY A 469 -1.19 25.20 -5.14
CA GLY A 469 -2.18 25.97 -5.87
C GLY A 469 -3.55 25.99 -5.19
N ASP A 470 -4.55 26.47 -5.94
CA ASP A 470 -5.94 26.46 -5.51
C ASP A 470 -6.47 25.03 -5.33
N VAL A 471 -7.49 24.89 -4.48
CA VAL A 471 -8.14 23.60 -4.25
C VAL A 471 -8.86 23.14 -5.52
N ASP A 472 -8.54 21.93 -5.97
CA ASP A 472 -9.26 21.22 -7.04
C ASP A 472 -10.07 20.05 -6.43
N VAL A 473 -9.86 18.81 -6.87
CA VAL A 473 -10.55 17.63 -6.33
C VAL A 473 -9.71 16.98 -5.22
N VAL A 474 -10.15 17.14 -3.97
CA VAL A 474 -9.54 16.46 -2.80
C VAL A 474 -10.49 15.37 -2.29
N SER A 475 -10.06 14.11 -2.37
CA SER A 475 -10.84 12.98 -1.86
C SER A 475 -10.57 12.76 -0.39
N MET A 476 -11.63 12.77 0.44
CA MET A 476 -11.50 12.47 1.86
C MET A 476 -11.08 11.01 2.10
N GLU A 477 -11.31 10.09 1.14
CA GLU A 477 -10.88 8.69 1.19
C GLU A 477 -9.35 8.52 1.17
N ASN A 478 -8.64 9.53 0.65
CA ASN A 478 -7.19 9.52 0.51
C ASN A 478 -6.47 10.16 1.72
N ASN A 479 -7.22 10.67 2.71
CA ASN A 479 -6.65 11.22 3.93
C ASN A 479 -6.21 10.10 4.88
N LEU A 480 -5.02 10.26 5.47
CA LEU A 480 -4.50 9.31 6.46
C LEU A 480 -5.47 9.12 7.64
N GLY A 481 -5.62 7.86 8.06
CA GLY A 481 -6.47 7.49 9.19
C GLY A 481 -7.96 7.62 8.90
N SER A 482 -8.36 7.60 7.64
CA SER A 482 -9.77 7.54 7.20
C SER A 482 -9.94 6.80 5.88
N GLY A 483 -11.17 6.39 5.58
CA GLY A 483 -11.46 5.70 4.33
C GLY A 483 -10.64 4.42 4.23
N THR A 484 -9.99 4.23 3.08
CA THR A 484 -9.10 3.07 2.85
C THR A 484 -7.61 3.34 3.15
N SER A 485 -7.28 4.52 3.68
CA SER A 485 -5.91 4.97 3.91
C SER A 485 -5.49 4.85 5.37
N ASN A 486 -4.63 3.88 5.67
CA ASN A 486 -4.06 3.70 7.01
C ASN A 486 -3.37 4.98 7.53
N GLY A 487 -3.57 5.23 8.81
CA GLY A 487 -3.09 6.40 9.54
C GLY A 487 -1.71 6.22 10.18
N THR A 488 -1.41 7.10 11.12
CA THR A 488 -0.08 7.28 11.73
C THR A 488 0.10 6.61 13.08
N LEU A 489 -0.97 6.09 13.72
CA LEU A 489 -0.88 5.41 15.03
C LEU A 489 -0.31 3.98 14.91
N THR A 490 0.92 3.90 14.40
CA THR A 490 1.73 2.70 14.15
C THR A 490 3.20 3.02 14.41
N GLN A 491 4.01 2.04 14.79
CA GLN A 491 5.46 2.22 14.98
C GLN A 491 6.23 2.45 13.68
N TYR A 492 5.77 1.86 12.57
CA TYR A 492 6.38 2.02 11.26
C TYR A 492 5.32 2.21 10.16
N MET A 493 5.61 3.07 9.19
CA MET A 493 4.76 3.24 8.01
C MET A 493 5.58 3.49 6.75
N VAL A 494 5.09 3.00 5.61
CA VAL A 494 5.64 3.34 4.29
C VAL A 494 4.89 4.54 3.73
N VAL A 495 5.62 5.54 3.25
CA VAL A 495 5.08 6.77 2.67
C VAL A 495 5.74 7.05 1.31
N GLN A 496 4.94 7.42 0.32
CA GLN A 496 5.45 7.84 -0.98
C GLN A 496 6.17 9.20 -0.88
N ASP A 497 7.24 9.37 -1.65
CA ASP A 497 8.11 10.55 -1.64
C ASP A 497 7.39 11.92 -1.70
N PRO A 498 6.28 12.10 -2.43
CA PRO A 498 5.56 13.38 -2.49
C PRO A 498 4.91 13.77 -1.16
N TRP A 499 4.62 12.83 -0.26
CA TRP A 499 3.87 13.08 0.97
C TRP A 499 4.74 13.17 2.22
N VAL A 500 6.07 13.13 2.04
CA VAL A 500 7.05 13.35 3.09
C VAL A 500 7.49 14.82 3.04
N ILE A 501 7.58 15.44 4.23
CA ILE A 501 8.10 16.79 4.44
C ILE A 501 9.12 16.73 5.58
N ARG A 502 10.23 17.45 5.48
CA ARG A 502 11.22 17.56 6.58
C ARG A 502 10.56 18.21 7.80
N ALA A 503 10.79 17.66 8.97
CA ALA A 503 10.36 18.30 10.21
C ALA A 503 11.21 19.55 10.48
N PRO A 504 10.67 20.59 11.14
CA PRO A 504 11.46 21.72 11.62
C PRO A 504 12.56 21.27 12.57
N LYS A 505 13.76 21.82 12.42
CA LYS A 505 14.93 21.42 13.22
C LYS A 505 14.84 21.80 14.70
N ASN A 506 14.04 22.80 15.03
CA ASN A 506 13.88 23.32 16.39
C ASN A 506 12.84 22.56 17.22
N LEU A 507 12.13 21.58 16.64
CA LEU A 507 11.04 20.88 17.31
C LEU A 507 11.38 19.46 17.76
N SER A 508 10.78 19.03 18.87
CA SER A 508 10.70 17.61 19.23
C SER A 508 9.78 16.84 18.27
N PHE A 509 9.81 15.51 18.28
CA PHE A 509 8.89 14.72 17.46
C PHE A 509 7.43 14.94 17.85
N GLU A 510 7.14 15.09 19.14
CA GLU A 510 5.78 15.36 19.64
C GLU A 510 5.25 16.71 19.16
N GLU A 511 6.10 17.73 19.16
CA GLU A 511 5.79 19.06 18.64
C GLU A 511 5.62 19.03 17.12
N ALA A 512 6.54 18.38 16.40
CA ALA A 512 6.48 18.23 14.95
C ALA A 512 5.22 17.47 14.52
N ALA A 513 4.82 16.42 15.25
CA ALA A 513 3.60 15.66 15.00
C ALA A 513 2.33 16.50 15.20
N ALA A 514 2.38 17.62 15.93
CA ALA A 514 1.24 18.51 16.10
C ALA A 514 1.03 19.48 14.92
N LEU A 515 1.98 19.58 14.00
CA LEU A 515 1.93 20.54 12.89
C LEU A 515 0.94 20.17 11.78
N PRO A 516 0.92 18.94 11.21
CA PRO A 516 0.21 18.69 9.96
C PRO A 516 -1.24 19.14 10.00
N GLY A 517 -2.08 18.53 10.84
CA GLY A 517 -3.50 18.85 10.95
C GLY A 517 -3.76 20.30 11.39
N ALA A 518 -3.16 20.72 12.51
CA ALA A 518 -3.49 22.00 13.13
C ALA A 518 -2.86 23.20 12.42
N ALA A 519 -1.54 23.19 12.23
CA ALA A 519 -0.83 24.32 11.65
C ALA A 519 -1.03 24.40 10.13
N GLY A 520 -1.14 23.26 9.42
CA GLY A 520 -1.52 23.26 8.00
C GLY A 520 -2.87 23.93 7.77
N THR A 521 -3.89 23.57 8.57
CA THR A 521 -5.22 24.20 8.51
C THR A 521 -5.16 25.68 8.88
N ALA A 522 -4.39 26.04 9.91
CA ALA A 522 -4.19 27.44 10.29
C ALA A 522 -3.57 28.26 9.14
N MET A 523 -2.62 27.70 8.38
CA MET A 523 -2.05 28.37 7.22
C MET A 523 -3.08 28.60 6.11
N ASN A 524 -3.95 27.62 5.85
CA ASN A 524 -5.05 27.79 4.89
C ASN A 524 -6.02 28.91 5.32
N VAL A 525 -6.36 28.99 6.61
CA VAL A 525 -7.13 30.11 7.19
C VAL A 525 -6.42 31.44 6.95
N LEU A 526 -5.13 31.53 7.32
CA LEU A 526 -4.37 32.78 7.23
C LEU A 526 -4.16 33.24 5.80
N GLN A 527 -3.99 32.33 4.83
CA GLN A 527 -3.87 32.67 3.41
C GLN A 527 -5.17 33.13 2.76
N SER A 528 -6.29 33.11 3.50
CA SER A 528 -7.56 33.66 2.99
C SER A 528 -7.58 35.19 2.95
N VAL A 529 -6.60 35.85 3.56
CA VAL A 529 -6.34 37.29 3.48
C VAL A 529 -4.82 37.55 3.47
N SER A 530 -4.39 38.75 3.10
CA SER A 530 -2.98 39.14 3.25
C SER A 530 -2.68 39.53 4.71
N VAL A 531 -2.35 38.55 5.55
CA VAL A 531 -2.05 38.77 6.97
C VAL A 531 -0.77 39.57 7.16
N GLY A 532 -0.83 40.60 8.01
CA GLY A 532 0.32 41.42 8.40
C GLY A 532 -0.01 42.40 9.53
N LYS A 533 0.86 43.41 9.74
CA LYS A 533 0.77 44.43 10.82
C LYS A 533 -0.53 45.23 10.89
N ARG A 534 -1.34 45.24 9.83
CA ARG A 534 -2.62 45.98 9.75
C ARG A 534 -3.84 45.07 9.86
N THR A 535 -3.62 43.77 9.98
CA THR A 535 -4.66 42.75 10.03
C THR A 535 -5.03 42.48 11.48
N THR A 536 -6.33 42.45 11.78
CA THR A 536 -6.85 41.92 13.05
C THR A 536 -7.53 40.58 12.81
N VAL A 537 -7.20 39.58 13.63
CA VAL A 537 -7.71 38.21 13.54
C VAL A 537 -8.44 37.84 14.82
N VAL A 538 -9.62 37.23 14.71
CA VAL A 538 -10.29 36.56 15.84
C VAL A 538 -10.12 35.06 15.72
N THR A 539 -9.77 34.41 16.83
CA THR A 539 -9.73 32.94 16.93
C THR A 539 -10.69 32.44 17.97
N GLN A 540 -11.51 31.45 17.62
CA GLN A 540 -12.45 30.84 18.55
C GLN A 540 -11.87 29.62 19.24
N GLY A 541 -11.96 29.60 20.56
CA GLY A 541 -11.47 28.50 21.40
C GLY A 541 -9.95 28.42 21.46
N THR A 542 -9.48 27.39 22.15
CA THR A 542 -8.06 27.14 22.42
C THR A 542 -7.67 25.72 22.01
N GLY A 543 -8.33 25.17 20.98
CA GLY A 543 -7.94 23.89 20.37
C GLY A 543 -6.73 24.05 19.47
N GLY A 544 -6.22 22.93 18.94
CA GLY A 544 -4.99 22.91 18.14
C GLY A 544 -4.96 23.92 16.98
N VAL A 545 -6.01 23.98 16.15
CA VAL A 545 -6.06 24.95 15.04
C VAL A 545 -6.07 26.39 15.57
N SER A 546 -6.87 26.69 16.58
CA SER A 546 -6.96 28.04 17.15
C SER A 546 -5.62 28.49 17.74
N CYS A 547 -4.94 27.63 18.50
CA CYS A 547 -3.58 27.89 19.01
C CYS A 547 -2.60 28.15 17.87
N ALA A 548 -2.62 27.34 16.81
CA ALA A 548 -1.77 27.57 15.64
C ALA A 548 -2.09 28.90 14.95
N VAL A 549 -3.37 29.24 14.72
CA VAL A 549 -3.75 30.53 14.13
C VAL A 549 -3.24 31.70 15.00
N ILE A 550 -3.34 31.62 16.32
CA ILE A 550 -2.78 32.64 17.23
C ILE A 550 -1.29 32.83 16.99
N GLN A 551 -0.51 31.73 17.02
CA GLN A 551 0.95 31.79 16.90
C GLN A 551 1.39 32.31 15.52
N TYR A 552 0.88 31.74 14.43
CA TYR A 552 1.29 32.14 13.08
C TYR A 552 0.77 33.52 12.69
N ALA A 553 -0.44 33.92 13.12
CA ALA A 553 -0.93 35.28 12.88
C ALA A 553 -0.08 36.33 13.61
N ALA A 554 0.24 36.08 14.88
CA ALA A 554 1.08 36.96 15.68
C ALA A 554 2.51 37.05 15.12
N ALA A 555 3.11 35.93 14.69
CA ALA A 555 4.42 35.90 14.05
C ALA A 555 4.46 36.70 12.75
N LEU A 556 3.37 36.66 11.96
CA LEU A 556 3.19 37.49 10.76
C LEU A 556 2.86 38.97 11.09
N GLY A 557 2.76 39.32 12.38
CA GLY A 557 2.57 40.67 12.87
C GLY A 557 1.11 41.11 13.04
N ALA A 558 0.13 40.23 12.86
CA ALA A 558 -1.27 40.56 13.04
C ALA A 558 -1.64 40.77 14.51
N ARG A 559 -2.68 41.59 14.74
CA ARG A 559 -3.30 41.73 16.06
C ARG A 559 -4.30 40.60 16.27
N VAL A 560 -4.10 39.76 17.28
CA VAL A 560 -4.94 38.58 17.53
C VAL A 560 -5.84 38.80 18.75
N ILE A 561 -7.14 38.56 18.58
CA ILE A 561 -8.15 38.53 19.64
C ILE A 561 -8.58 37.07 19.84
N ALA A 562 -8.32 36.48 21.00
CA ALA A 562 -8.67 35.10 21.28
C ALA A 562 -9.94 35.01 22.14
N THR A 563 -10.84 34.09 21.81
CA THR A 563 -12.02 33.79 22.63
C THR A 563 -11.93 32.38 23.23
N SER A 564 -12.38 32.19 24.48
CA SER A 564 -12.44 30.86 25.12
C SER A 564 -13.46 30.84 26.28
N SER A 565 -13.71 29.66 26.86
CA SER A 565 -14.69 29.47 27.95
C SER A 565 -14.18 29.84 29.34
N THR A 566 -12.86 29.94 29.53
CA THR A 566 -12.28 30.25 30.84
C THR A 566 -11.06 31.15 30.70
N ASP A 567 -10.80 31.94 31.74
CA ASP A 567 -9.70 32.90 31.75
C ASP A 567 -8.34 32.18 31.79
N GLU A 568 -8.27 31.00 32.42
CA GLU A 568 -7.05 30.19 32.48
C GLU A 568 -6.61 29.75 31.08
N LYS A 569 -7.56 29.32 30.23
CA LYS A 569 -7.29 28.97 28.83
C LYS A 569 -6.84 30.21 28.04
N LEU A 570 -7.44 31.37 28.31
CA LEU A 570 -7.08 32.64 27.68
C LEU A 570 -5.67 33.13 28.07
N GLN A 571 -5.22 32.87 29.30
CA GLN A 571 -3.84 33.19 29.67
C GLN A 571 -2.82 32.37 28.88
N ILE A 572 -3.15 31.13 28.51
CA ILE A 572 -2.32 30.35 27.58
C ILE A 572 -2.35 31.01 26.19
N ALA A 573 -3.53 31.36 25.67
CA ALA A 573 -3.65 32.06 24.38
C ALA A 573 -2.81 33.35 24.33
N LYS A 574 -2.77 34.11 25.43
CA LYS A 574 -1.91 35.31 25.56
C LYS A 574 -0.43 35.00 25.41
N LYS A 575 0.05 33.94 26.08
CA LYS A 575 1.45 33.47 25.95
C LYS A 575 1.79 33.02 24.52
N LEU A 576 0.80 32.56 23.77
CA LEU A 576 0.96 32.15 22.36
C LEU A 576 0.95 33.33 21.38
N GLY A 577 0.67 34.56 21.83
CA GLY A 577 0.67 35.76 20.99
C GLY A 577 -0.68 36.47 20.85
N ALA A 578 -1.73 36.02 21.55
CA ALA A 578 -2.98 36.77 21.58
C ALA A 578 -2.79 38.11 22.31
N SER A 579 -3.20 39.20 21.65
CA SER A 579 -3.10 40.55 22.18
C SER A 579 -4.28 40.94 23.07
N GLU A 580 -5.48 40.44 22.75
CA GLU A 580 -6.71 40.68 23.50
C GLU A 580 -7.42 39.35 23.76
N LEU A 581 -8.19 39.29 24.85
CA LEU A 581 -8.80 38.05 25.35
C LEU A 581 -10.28 38.30 25.65
N ILE A 582 -11.16 37.39 25.23
CA ILE A 582 -12.61 37.46 25.51
C ILE A 582 -13.09 36.12 26.05
N ASN A 583 -13.61 36.13 27.28
CA ASN A 583 -14.26 34.96 27.86
C ASN A 583 -15.74 34.95 27.47
N TYR A 584 -16.14 34.02 26.59
CA TYR A 584 -17.50 34.02 26.06
C TYR A 584 -18.56 33.54 27.07
N ASN A 585 -18.17 32.96 28.20
CA ASN A 585 -19.12 32.63 29.27
C ASN A 585 -19.53 33.87 30.06
N THR A 586 -18.60 34.80 30.30
CA THR A 586 -18.87 36.09 30.96
C THR A 586 -19.31 37.17 29.97
N THR A 587 -18.98 37.00 28.69
CA THR A 587 -19.33 37.90 27.60
C THR A 587 -19.97 37.12 26.45
N PRO A 588 -21.24 36.68 26.58
CA PRO A 588 -21.91 35.86 25.57
C PRO A 588 -21.96 36.53 24.19
N ASP A 589 -22.20 37.85 24.14
CA ASP A 589 -22.17 38.66 22.91
C ASP A 589 -20.75 39.12 22.56
N TRP A 590 -19.81 38.17 22.47
CA TRP A 590 -18.40 38.45 22.23
C TRP A 590 -18.14 39.26 20.94
N ALA A 591 -19.02 39.22 19.94
CA ALA A 591 -18.89 40.05 18.75
C ALA A 591 -19.00 41.56 19.07
N GLU A 592 -19.84 41.96 20.03
CA GLU A 592 -19.92 43.37 20.47
C GLU A 592 -18.63 43.79 21.18
N GLU A 593 -18.04 42.89 21.96
CA GLU A 593 -16.77 43.15 22.61
C GLU A 593 -15.63 43.26 21.59
N VAL A 594 -15.63 42.44 20.54
CA VAL A 594 -14.71 42.60 19.40
C VAL A 594 -14.89 43.97 18.74
N LEU A 595 -16.13 44.40 18.49
CA LEU A 595 -16.42 45.73 17.92
C LEU A 595 -15.91 46.83 18.86
N ARG A 596 -16.13 46.74 20.18
CA ARG A 596 -15.61 47.69 21.16
C ARG A 596 -14.08 47.76 21.12
N LEU A 597 -13.39 46.62 21.13
CA LEU A 597 -11.93 46.51 21.05
C LEU A 597 -11.34 46.94 19.69
N THR A 598 -12.18 47.08 18.66
CA THR A 598 -11.79 47.51 17.30
C THR A 598 -12.38 48.88 16.94
N HIS A 599 -12.92 49.62 17.93
CA HIS A 599 -13.54 50.94 17.74
C HIS A 599 -14.66 50.94 16.68
N GLY A 600 -15.49 49.90 16.69
CA GLY A 600 -16.62 49.70 15.77
C GLY A 600 -16.22 49.22 14.37
N LYS A 601 -14.93 49.05 14.09
CA LYS A 601 -14.46 48.64 12.75
C LYS A 601 -14.72 47.16 12.46
N GLY A 602 -14.59 46.28 13.45
CA GLY A 602 -14.55 44.83 13.27
C GLY A 602 -13.18 44.32 12.80
N VAL A 603 -13.09 43.01 12.53
CA VAL A 603 -11.83 42.30 12.21
C VAL A 603 -11.75 41.83 10.76
N ASP A 604 -10.52 41.67 10.27
CA ASP A 604 -10.26 41.23 8.88
C ASP A 604 -10.58 39.75 8.68
N LEU A 605 -10.30 38.93 9.69
CA LEU A 605 -10.38 37.48 9.62
C LEU A 605 -10.96 36.89 10.91
N VAL A 606 -11.90 35.97 10.78
CA VAL A 606 -12.37 35.11 11.89
C VAL A 606 -12.04 33.66 11.56
N CYS A 607 -11.37 32.95 12.46
CA CYS A 607 -11.23 31.50 12.42
C CYS A 607 -12.37 30.87 13.24
N ASP A 608 -13.42 30.41 12.55
CA ASP A 608 -14.59 29.80 13.17
C ASP A 608 -14.44 28.28 13.26
N VAL A 609 -14.50 27.75 14.49
CA VAL A 609 -14.45 26.30 14.76
C VAL A 609 -15.76 25.75 15.32
N GLY A 610 -16.72 26.64 15.62
CA GLY A 610 -17.97 26.29 16.27
C GLY A 610 -19.05 25.85 15.29
N GLY A 611 -19.04 26.37 14.05
CA GLY A 611 -20.06 26.09 13.04
C GLY A 611 -21.29 26.98 13.22
N SER A 612 -22.48 26.45 12.92
CA SER A 612 -23.68 27.29 12.91
C SER A 612 -24.05 27.88 14.26
N GLY A 613 -23.62 27.30 15.39
CA GLY A 613 -23.81 27.87 16.73
C GLY A 613 -23.13 29.23 16.94
N THR A 614 -22.00 29.48 16.28
CA THR A 614 -21.16 30.68 16.42
C THR A 614 -21.21 31.61 15.21
N LEU A 615 -21.71 31.13 14.08
CA LEU A 615 -21.61 31.79 12.76
C LEU A 615 -22.14 33.23 12.73
N GLU A 616 -23.27 33.52 13.39
CA GLU A 616 -23.83 34.88 13.45
C GLU A 616 -22.87 35.88 14.11
N GLN A 617 -22.26 35.48 15.22
CA GLN A 617 -21.29 36.32 15.91
C GLN A 617 -19.99 36.45 15.11
N SER A 618 -19.57 35.38 14.44
CA SER A 618 -18.43 35.43 13.50
C SER A 618 -18.66 36.43 12.39
N VAL A 619 -19.83 36.43 11.74
CA VAL A 619 -20.16 37.41 10.70
C VAL A 619 -20.27 38.81 11.29
N LYS A 620 -20.88 38.98 12.47
CA LYS A 620 -21.03 40.28 13.14
C LYS A 620 -19.69 40.92 13.53
N ALA A 621 -18.72 40.12 13.99
CA ALA A 621 -17.40 40.60 14.41
C ALA A 621 -16.52 41.10 13.25
N LEU A 622 -16.82 40.71 12.01
CA LEU A 622 -16.07 41.13 10.84
C LEU A 622 -16.25 42.61 10.52
N ARG A 623 -15.19 43.23 9.99
CA ARG A 623 -15.31 44.49 9.27
C ARG A 623 -16.06 44.31 7.95
N GLN A 624 -16.47 45.43 7.35
CA GLN A 624 -16.88 45.44 5.93
C GLN A 624 -15.77 44.86 5.05
N GLY A 625 -16.12 43.94 4.14
CA GLY A 625 -15.15 43.23 3.31
C GLY A 625 -14.28 42.20 4.05
N GLY A 626 -14.61 41.84 5.29
CA GLY A 626 -13.88 40.84 6.07
C GLY A 626 -14.26 39.39 5.69
N THR A 627 -13.46 38.43 6.14
CA THR A 627 -13.65 37.00 5.84
C THR A 627 -13.80 36.16 7.12
N ALA A 628 -14.85 35.36 7.23
CA ALA A 628 -14.93 34.29 8.23
C ALA A 628 -14.63 32.94 7.58
N CYS A 629 -13.63 32.25 8.11
CA CYS A 629 -13.20 30.94 7.68
C CYS A 629 -13.85 29.86 8.54
N LEU A 630 -14.65 28.99 7.91
CA LEU A 630 -15.38 27.91 8.56
C LEU A 630 -14.51 26.64 8.57
N VAL A 631 -14.00 26.29 9.75
CA VAL A 631 -13.07 25.17 9.96
C VAL A 631 -13.75 23.96 10.58
N GLY A 632 -14.70 24.17 11.50
CA GLY A 632 -15.28 23.08 12.30
C GLY A 632 -16.73 23.31 12.69
N PHE A 633 -17.26 22.36 13.46
CA PHE A 633 -18.66 22.30 13.91
C PHE A 633 -18.75 21.84 15.37
N LEU A 634 -17.92 22.40 16.25
CA LEU A 634 -17.81 21.98 17.65
C LEU A 634 -19.00 22.40 18.53
N THR A 635 -19.95 23.18 18.02
CA THR A 635 -21.16 23.59 18.75
C THR A 635 -22.41 22.92 18.21
N ALA A 636 -23.48 22.92 19.00
CA ALA A 636 -24.77 22.40 18.56
C ALA A 636 -25.29 23.19 17.33
N PRO A 637 -25.78 22.51 16.29
CA PRO A 637 -26.26 23.18 15.10
C PRO A 637 -27.50 24.01 15.41
N LYS A 638 -27.55 25.25 14.89
CA LYS A 638 -28.71 26.14 14.96
C LYS A 638 -29.04 26.79 13.60
N PRO A 639 -30.29 27.19 13.35
CA PRO A 639 -30.62 28.05 12.21
C PRO A 639 -29.90 29.39 12.31
N VAL A 640 -29.46 29.93 11.17
CA VAL A 640 -28.71 31.19 11.07
C VAL A 640 -29.21 31.99 9.88
N ASP A 641 -29.53 33.27 10.08
CA ASP A 641 -29.79 34.22 8.98
C ASP A 641 -28.76 35.36 9.01
N ILE A 642 -27.92 35.38 7.97
CA ILE A 642 -26.82 36.33 7.79
C ILE A 642 -26.83 36.95 6.39
N LEU A 643 -27.88 36.70 5.59
CA LEU A 643 -27.90 37.05 4.17
C LEU A 643 -27.69 38.55 3.98
N MET A 644 -28.41 39.36 4.75
CA MET A 644 -28.32 40.81 4.64
C MET A 644 -26.93 41.31 5.07
N SER A 645 -26.36 40.81 6.17
CA SER A 645 -25.01 41.19 6.62
C SER A 645 -23.93 40.83 5.59
N LEU A 646 -24.07 39.71 4.87
CA LEU A 646 -23.13 39.35 3.80
C LEU A 646 -23.21 40.34 2.63
N ILE A 647 -24.44 40.69 2.20
CA ILE A 647 -24.68 41.57 1.04
C ILE A 647 -24.30 43.02 1.36
N THR A 648 -24.82 43.59 2.44
CA THR A 648 -24.71 45.03 2.72
C THR A 648 -23.33 45.43 3.23
N GLU A 649 -22.57 44.48 3.81
CA GLU A 649 -21.22 44.72 4.33
C GLU A 649 -20.12 44.06 3.48
N ALA A 650 -20.49 43.45 2.35
CA ALA A 650 -19.60 42.76 1.42
C ALA A 650 -18.70 41.70 2.09
N LYS A 651 -19.23 40.97 3.07
CA LYS A 651 -18.48 39.97 3.86
C LYS A 651 -18.36 38.64 3.12
N THR A 652 -17.28 37.91 3.38
CA THR A 652 -17.01 36.59 2.79
C THR A 652 -17.15 35.48 3.83
N LEU A 653 -17.85 34.41 3.49
CA LEU A 653 -17.74 33.12 4.16
C LEU A 653 -16.91 32.18 3.30
N LYS A 654 -15.88 31.57 3.89
CA LYS A 654 -15.00 30.63 3.19
C LYS A 654 -14.93 29.33 3.97
N GLY A 655 -15.29 28.22 3.31
CA GLY A 655 -15.05 26.88 3.85
C GLY A 655 -13.56 26.54 3.79
N ILE A 656 -13.05 25.93 4.86
CA ILE A 656 -11.66 25.46 4.93
C ILE A 656 -11.64 23.93 4.84
N LEU A 657 -11.17 23.43 3.72
CA LEU A 657 -10.97 22.00 3.47
C LEU A 657 -9.47 21.69 3.56
N VAL A 658 -9.02 21.07 4.65
CA VAL A 658 -7.61 20.66 4.84
C VAL A 658 -6.60 21.75 4.44
N TYR A 659 -5.47 21.42 3.80
CA TYR A 659 -4.41 22.34 3.36
C TYR A 659 -3.54 21.68 2.28
N SER A 660 -2.77 22.45 1.51
CA SER A 660 -1.83 21.89 0.51
C SER A 660 -0.46 21.53 1.11
N LYS A 661 0.32 20.69 0.43
CA LYS A 661 1.72 20.44 0.80
C LYS A 661 2.54 21.74 0.86
N ALA A 662 2.33 22.67 -0.07
CA ALA A 662 3.00 23.96 -0.08
C ALA A 662 2.67 24.81 1.16
N MET A 663 1.41 24.81 1.60
CA MET A 663 0.99 25.45 2.85
C MET A 663 1.72 24.84 4.06
N LEU A 664 1.77 23.52 4.17
CA LEU A 664 2.48 22.86 5.28
C LEU A 664 4.00 23.07 5.21
N SER A 665 4.58 23.16 4.01
CA SER A 665 5.99 23.50 3.84
C SER A 665 6.29 24.94 4.27
N ARG A 666 5.36 25.88 4.02
CA ARG A 666 5.44 27.25 4.53
C ARG A 666 5.31 27.32 6.05
N VAL A 667 4.48 26.46 6.64
CA VAL A 667 4.39 26.29 8.10
C VAL A 667 5.77 25.92 8.65
N VAL A 668 6.41 24.87 8.11
CA VAL A 668 7.76 24.44 8.54
C VAL A 668 8.75 25.60 8.50
N ALA A 669 8.79 26.35 7.39
CA ALA A 669 9.68 27.49 7.25
C ALA A 669 9.43 28.59 8.31
N LEU A 670 8.16 28.94 8.55
CA LEU A 670 7.79 29.94 9.57
C LEU A 670 8.04 29.45 10.99
N THR A 671 7.88 28.15 11.25
CA THR A 671 8.21 27.52 12.52
C THR A 671 9.68 27.72 12.86
N GLU A 672 10.57 27.49 11.89
CA GLU A 672 12.02 27.69 12.08
C GLU A 672 12.38 29.18 12.15
N GLU A 673 11.79 30.02 11.28
CA GLU A 673 12.08 31.46 11.21
C GLU A 673 11.74 32.19 12.52
N HIS A 674 10.61 31.85 13.14
CA HIS A 674 10.08 32.53 14.31
C HIS A 674 10.17 31.71 15.61
N ASP A 675 10.87 30.57 15.57
CA ASP A 675 11.03 29.65 16.69
C ASP A 675 9.69 29.27 17.35
N ILE A 676 8.70 28.91 16.53
CA ILE A 676 7.33 28.64 16.99
C ILE A 676 7.26 27.21 17.53
N HIS A 677 6.97 27.06 18.82
CA HIS A 677 6.69 25.75 19.43
C HIS A 677 5.17 25.50 19.54
N PRO A 678 4.60 24.49 18.84
CA PRO A 678 3.19 24.13 18.97
C PRO A 678 2.82 23.80 20.42
N TYR A 679 1.70 24.35 20.91
CA TYR A 679 1.28 24.09 22.29
C TYR A 679 0.72 22.67 22.45
N LEU A 680 1.46 21.82 23.16
CA LEU A 680 1.03 20.49 23.56
C LEU A 680 0.39 20.55 24.95
N GLY A 681 -0.92 20.28 25.04
CA GLY A 681 -1.62 20.28 26.32
C GLY A 681 -1.29 19.06 27.17
N LYS A 682 -1.12 17.90 26.53
CA LYS A 682 -0.76 16.64 27.17
C LYS A 682 -0.05 15.72 26.20
N VAL A 683 0.93 14.99 26.71
CA VAL A 683 1.64 13.93 25.99
C VAL A 683 1.42 12.62 26.74
N TYR A 684 1.02 11.58 26.01
CA TYR A 684 0.78 10.22 26.49
C TYR A 684 1.86 9.27 25.95
N ASN A 685 2.10 8.17 26.66
CA ASN A 685 2.90 7.07 26.14
C ASN A 685 2.05 6.19 25.20
N TRP A 686 2.71 5.31 24.44
CA TRP A 686 2.07 4.41 23.49
C TRP A 686 0.90 3.64 24.10
N GLU A 687 1.11 3.04 25.28
CA GLU A 687 0.15 2.20 25.99
C GLU A 687 -1.09 2.98 26.45
N ASP A 688 -0.96 4.30 26.60
CA ASP A 688 -2.01 5.20 27.07
C ASP A 688 -2.79 5.88 25.93
N ALA A 689 -2.63 5.40 24.68
CA ALA A 689 -3.37 5.93 23.54
C ALA A 689 -4.90 5.97 23.75
N PRO A 690 -5.57 4.96 24.33
CA PRO A 690 -7.00 5.03 24.64
C PRO A 690 -7.36 6.22 25.55
N GLN A 691 -6.54 6.52 26.55
CA GLN A 691 -6.72 7.63 27.47
C GLN A 691 -6.54 8.98 26.76
N ALA A 692 -5.66 9.05 25.75
CA ALA A 692 -5.52 10.23 24.91
C ALA A 692 -6.80 10.52 24.10
N PHE A 693 -7.44 9.49 23.54
CA PHE A 693 -8.75 9.63 22.87
C PHE A 693 -9.84 10.05 23.87
N GLU A 694 -9.88 9.45 25.06
CA GLU A 694 -10.84 9.83 26.09
C GLU A 694 -10.68 11.30 26.53
N GLN A 695 -9.44 11.74 26.74
CA GLN A 695 -9.13 13.13 27.05
C GLN A 695 -9.61 14.08 25.94
N MET A 696 -9.47 13.69 24.67
CA MET A 696 -9.98 14.47 23.56
C MET A 696 -11.51 14.54 23.56
N ARG A 697 -12.19 13.44 23.88
CA ARG A 697 -13.65 13.36 23.92
C ARG A 697 -14.25 14.35 24.93
N GLN A 698 -13.52 14.63 26.02
CA GLN A 698 -13.91 15.61 27.04
C GLN A 698 -13.76 17.08 26.59
N GLN A 699 -13.04 17.35 25.50
CA GLN A 699 -12.82 18.69 24.92
C GLN A 699 -12.34 19.77 25.91
N ASN A 700 -11.59 19.37 26.95
CA ASN A 700 -11.11 20.27 28.01
C ASN A 700 -9.64 20.69 27.85
N THR A 701 -8.93 20.14 26.87
CA THR A 701 -7.48 20.33 26.70
C THR A 701 -7.18 21.52 25.78
N VAL A 702 -6.20 22.34 26.17
CA VAL A 702 -5.68 23.44 25.34
C VAL A 702 -4.61 22.91 24.39
N GLY A 703 -4.66 23.34 23.13
CA GLY A 703 -3.71 22.94 22.09
C GLY A 703 -3.93 21.50 21.61
N LYS A 704 -2.83 20.78 21.40
CA LYS A 704 -2.81 19.42 20.84
C LYS A 704 -2.50 18.36 21.89
N ILE A 705 -3.03 17.16 21.68
CA ILE A 705 -2.67 15.95 22.44
C ILE A 705 -1.73 15.14 21.57
N ALA A 706 -0.61 14.69 22.14
CA ALA A 706 0.36 13.85 21.45
C ALA A 706 0.52 12.50 22.16
N ILE A 707 0.92 11.48 21.38
CA ILE A 707 1.24 10.13 21.84
C ILE A 707 2.66 9.83 21.36
N LYS A 708 3.53 9.43 22.28
CA LYS A 708 4.89 8.94 21.95
C LYS A 708 4.81 7.51 21.43
N VAL A 709 5.62 7.19 20.43
CA VAL A 709 5.64 5.90 19.73
C VAL A 709 7.01 5.24 19.80
#